data_AF-A0A7W0VI88-F1
#
_entry.id   AF-A0A7W0VI88-F1
#
_cell.length_a   1.000
_cell.length_b   1.000
_cell.length_c   1.000
_cell.angle_alpha   90.00
_cell.angle_beta   90.00
_cell.angle_gamma   90.00
#
_symmetry.space_group_name_H-M   'P 1'
#
loop_
_entity.id
_entity.type
_entity.pdbx_description
1 polymer ?
#
loop_
_entity_poly.entity_id
_entity_poly.type
_entity_poly.pdbx_seq_one_letter_code
_entity_poly.pdbx_strand_id
1 'polypeptide(L)'
;MGFNVGGMYVRARAGVDRDAVVEAIRAHWQKLGASHVNHGDVLLPDPLSLAQTGSLSFAVSEARPGSEGAKWIAVADSERYTADPALAAALASVLSTEVWLYVLTETNNSGRARRFGAKPQVLRKSSEVEALVASMPFSFFYFDDLKAASAAKRKPWTCFGFEGVPHRPKADYSGPSRKQLAEQRAAAVAGSRGPALLAARDAKGLSAISDGDGIWELVERHVEAMNLREPENVRFAHALAPAFMGRSYATNFWKFVDATLRAGDDALARSALSRIENARYVAKGESFALALAEQGEVVPALRMLEWLTRSEWPSATIWGNAVRFLVEADRTTLPARRVTALLKGARASAPVNVAALHYLAIAYVRSGQLEAALSCVRDAVKLGYDQLEALRADPGLAPLRKRRELKAAFAEKVARSPAHLVIERGAAGKKLRLIGPAIGFHLYFANSRSAPALGELVEQLATEFPDMFAFWVPQDGLPPRKTPKGRPARDISALRKNKATYGFEIHYDAEGASACQQRLFIELSKQGGELTLHLPLKLADEPDALAERVIGYARTLPFVSGSAGFTLSSYHRGSRVSSTDAGEARRELRRLLPTYLGLTASQSHLGSRVLPTILWPSWLTFLGAPLTKQLGPRFAKVVSPCQLIDLGPRGWVLRASRAPALSAASDAPALGALAHVARELSRKLPAVGSSEDPFIVSAAERCEALGRLAASRATSVAIDA
;
A
#
# COMPACT_ATOMS: atom_id res chain seq x y z
N MET A 1 16.97 11.43 -15.30
CA MET A 1 17.24 12.21 -14.08
C MET A 1 16.91 13.66 -14.40
N GLY A 2 16.11 14.32 -13.56
CA GLY A 2 15.64 15.67 -13.88
C GLY A 2 16.72 16.74 -13.77
N PHE A 3 16.64 17.78 -14.60
CA PHE A 3 17.50 18.95 -14.64
C PHE A 3 17.13 19.93 -13.51
N ASN A 4 17.96 19.99 -12.46
CA ASN A 4 17.91 21.04 -11.46
C ASN A 4 19.17 21.89 -11.62
N VAL A 5 19.03 23.20 -11.84
CA VAL A 5 20.18 24.11 -12.06
C VAL A 5 19.95 25.47 -11.43
N GLY A 6 20.93 25.91 -10.63
CA GLY A 6 21.06 27.28 -10.16
C GLY A 6 22.26 27.98 -10.80
N GLY A 7 22.17 29.27 -11.03
CA GLY A 7 23.29 30.05 -11.56
C GLY A 7 23.09 31.56 -11.51
N MET A 8 24.17 32.28 -11.81
CA MET A 8 24.18 33.75 -11.84
C MET A 8 24.78 34.28 -13.15
N TYR A 9 24.22 35.37 -13.66
CA TYR A 9 24.73 36.13 -14.79
C TYR A 9 24.93 37.59 -14.42
N VAL A 10 26.13 38.11 -14.62
CA VAL A 10 26.50 39.50 -14.35
C VAL A 10 26.65 40.23 -15.67
N ARG A 11 25.97 41.38 -15.83
CA ARG A 11 26.05 42.18 -17.05
C ARG A 11 27.40 42.89 -17.13
N ALA A 12 28.14 42.63 -18.20
CA ALA A 12 29.42 43.27 -18.44
C ALA A 12 29.22 44.70 -18.96
N ARG A 13 30.10 45.61 -18.52
CA ARG A 13 30.17 47.02 -18.95
C ARG A 13 31.58 47.54 -18.71
N ALA A 14 31.86 48.80 -19.07
CA ALA A 14 33.16 49.41 -18.77
C ALA A 14 33.47 49.30 -17.27
N GLY A 15 34.62 48.71 -16.93
CA GLY A 15 35.05 48.45 -15.55
C GLY A 15 34.40 47.24 -14.86
N VAL A 16 33.56 46.46 -15.57
CA VAL A 16 32.99 45.20 -15.06
C VAL A 16 33.36 44.05 -16.00
N ASP A 17 34.49 43.41 -15.69
CA ASP A 17 35.01 42.23 -16.37
C ASP A 17 35.05 41.02 -15.41
N ARG A 18 35.63 39.90 -15.89
CA ARG A 18 35.74 38.66 -15.12
C ARG A 18 36.46 38.86 -13.79
N ASP A 19 37.56 39.60 -13.79
CA ASP A 19 38.44 39.73 -12.63
C ASP A 19 37.78 40.64 -11.59
N ALA A 20 37.07 41.69 -12.00
CA ALA A 20 36.22 42.50 -11.12
C ALA A 20 35.13 41.65 -10.44
N VAL A 21 34.50 40.71 -11.17
CA VAL A 21 33.52 39.78 -10.58
C VAL A 21 34.17 38.82 -9.59
N VAL A 22 35.34 38.25 -9.91
CA VAL A 22 36.11 37.36 -9.01
C VAL A 22 36.45 38.06 -7.70
N GLU A 23 36.99 39.27 -7.76
CA GLU A 23 37.33 40.04 -6.55
C GLU A 23 36.09 40.40 -5.72
N ALA A 24 34.97 40.73 -6.37
CA ALA A 24 33.73 41.01 -5.65
C ALA A 24 33.16 39.77 -4.93
N ILE A 25 33.25 38.58 -5.54
CA ILE A 25 32.89 37.31 -4.88
C ILE A 25 33.85 37.02 -3.71
N ARG A 26 35.15 37.23 -3.90
CA ARG A 26 36.17 37.07 -2.86
C ARG A 26 35.91 37.96 -1.64
N ALA A 27 35.72 39.25 -1.87
CA ALA A 27 35.42 40.21 -0.82
C ALA A 27 34.13 39.86 -0.07
N HIS A 28 33.10 39.37 -0.78
CA HIS A 28 31.84 38.95 -0.16
C HIS A 28 32.04 37.81 0.84
N TRP A 29 32.70 36.72 0.42
CA TRP A 29 32.87 35.54 1.28
C TRP A 29 33.90 35.73 2.39
N GLN A 30 34.96 36.49 2.15
CA GLN A 30 35.92 36.86 3.19
C GLN A 30 35.27 37.74 4.27
N LYS A 31 34.38 38.67 3.89
CA LYS A 31 33.60 39.47 4.86
C LYS A 31 32.72 38.59 5.75
N LEU A 32 32.28 37.43 5.26
CA LEU A 32 31.54 36.46 6.04
C LEU A 32 32.44 35.56 6.89
N GLY A 33 33.77 35.65 6.77
CA GLY A 33 34.73 34.87 7.55
C GLY A 33 35.20 33.58 6.89
N ALA A 34 34.91 33.38 5.60
CA ALA A 34 35.47 32.27 4.83
C ALA A 34 36.92 32.57 4.41
N SER A 35 37.77 31.55 4.43
CA SER A 35 39.17 31.65 4.01
C SER A 35 39.29 31.35 2.52
N HIS A 36 39.80 32.30 1.75
CA HIS A 36 40.03 32.10 0.32
C HIS A 36 41.15 31.09 0.09
N VAL A 37 40.95 30.18 -0.86
CA VAL A 37 41.97 29.20 -1.24
C VAL A 37 42.28 29.31 -2.73
N ASN A 38 43.55 29.62 -3.02
CA ASN A 38 44.10 29.68 -4.37
C ASN A 38 44.59 28.28 -4.76
N HIS A 39 43.73 27.49 -5.39
CA HIS A 39 44.15 26.24 -6.00
C HIS A 39 44.34 26.46 -7.50
N GLY A 40 45.61 26.45 -7.95
CA GLY A 40 46.01 26.66 -9.34
C GLY A 40 45.41 25.65 -10.32
N ASP A 41 44.89 24.54 -9.82
CA ASP A 41 43.87 23.68 -10.40
C ASP A 41 43.44 22.74 -9.26
N VAL A 42 42.18 22.29 -9.21
CA VAL A 42 41.73 21.14 -8.38
C VAL A 42 41.49 21.38 -6.87
N LEU A 43 40.51 22.21 -6.52
CA LEU A 43 39.48 21.73 -5.59
C LEU A 43 38.14 22.01 -6.24
N LEU A 44 37.64 21.00 -6.95
CA LEU A 44 36.27 20.94 -7.38
C LEU A 44 35.59 20.04 -6.35
N PRO A 45 35.13 20.58 -5.19
CA PRO A 45 34.46 19.76 -4.19
C PRO A 45 33.31 19.00 -4.84
N ASP A 46 32.91 17.88 -4.24
CA ASP A 46 31.70 17.22 -4.70
C ASP A 46 30.52 18.21 -4.66
N PRO A 47 29.65 18.21 -5.68
CA PRO A 47 28.52 19.11 -5.69
C PRO A 47 27.70 18.98 -4.42
N LEU A 48 27.11 20.10 -3.98
CA LEU A 48 26.20 20.12 -2.83
C LEU A 48 26.90 19.76 -1.51
N SER A 49 28.22 19.94 -1.43
CA SER A 49 28.99 19.60 -0.23
C SER A 49 29.10 20.74 0.77
N LEU A 50 28.68 21.98 0.47
CA LEU A 50 28.92 23.14 1.33
C LEU A 50 28.41 22.93 2.75
N ALA A 51 27.18 22.42 2.89
CA ALA A 51 26.57 22.16 4.18
C ALA A 51 27.30 21.06 4.98
N GLN A 52 28.12 20.24 4.32
CA GLN A 52 28.89 19.16 4.93
C GLN A 52 30.34 19.57 5.20
N THR A 53 31.04 20.09 4.20
CA THR A 53 32.48 20.34 4.26
C THR A 53 32.83 21.76 4.69
N GLY A 54 31.88 22.70 4.56
CA GLY A 54 32.18 24.12 4.68
C GLY A 54 33.07 24.66 3.55
N SER A 55 33.24 23.88 2.47
CA SER A 55 33.99 24.27 1.29
C SER A 55 33.06 24.71 0.17
N LEU A 56 33.47 25.74 -0.55
CA LEU A 56 32.69 26.35 -1.63
C LEU A 56 33.61 26.70 -2.79
N SER A 57 33.18 26.48 -4.03
CA SER A 57 33.97 26.87 -5.21
C SER A 57 33.14 27.58 -6.25
N PHE A 58 33.80 28.46 -7.00
CA PHE A 58 33.22 29.28 -8.05
C PHE A 58 34.01 29.17 -9.34
N ALA A 59 33.31 29.31 -10.45
CA ALA A 59 33.89 29.51 -11.76
C ALA A 59 33.22 30.70 -12.44
N VAL A 60 34.05 31.64 -12.91
CA VAL A 60 33.60 32.90 -13.51
C VAL A 60 34.10 32.98 -14.95
N SER A 61 33.19 33.14 -15.90
CA SER A 61 33.54 33.17 -17.32
C SER A 61 34.09 34.53 -17.76
N GLU A 62 34.75 34.56 -18.91
CA GLU A 62 34.92 35.79 -19.68
C GLU A 62 33.56 36.34 -20.16
N ALA A 63 33.51 37.65 -20.42
CA ALA A 63 32.31 38.30 -20.93
C ALA A 63 32.03 37.86 -22.38
N ARG A 64 30.84 37.33 -22.64
CA ARG A 64 30.40 36.93 -23.99
C ARG A 64 29.05 37.53 -24.34
N PRO A 65 28.79 37.83 -25.63
CA PRO A 65 27.48 38.30 -26.05
C PRO A 65 26.42 37.22 -25.82
N GLY A 66 25.28 37.61 -25.26
CA GLY A 66 24.04 36.84 -25.31
C GLY A 66 23.31 37.06 -26.65
N SER A 67 22.17 36.40 -26.81
CA SER A 67 21.35 36.50 -28.03
C SER A 67 20.86 37.91 -28.36
N GLU A 68 20.67 38.76 -27.35
CA GLU A 68 20.29 40.18 -27.51
C GLU A 68 21.49 41.13 -27.67
N GLY A 69 22.71 40.61 -27.84
CA GLY A 69 23.93 41.40 -28.05
C GLY A 69 24.56 42.00 -26.79
N ALA A 70 23.84 42.07 -25.67
CA ALA A 70 24.42 42.43 -24.38
C ALA A 70 25.48 41.39 -23.95
N LYS A 71 26.61 41.85 -23.40
CA LYS A 71 27.66 40.96 -22.89
C LYS A 71 27.38 40.56 -21.45
N TRP A 72 27.53 39.27 -21.16
CA TRP A 72 27.28 38.67 -19.85
C TRP A 72 28.47 37.82 -19.40
N ILE A 73 28.68 37.81 -18.09
CA ILE A 73 29.64 36.98 -17.38
C ILE A 73 28.85 35.92 -16.61
N ALA A 74 29.09 34.65 -16.90
CA ALA A 74 28.46 33.54 -16.19
C ALA A 74 29.22 33.24 -14.89
N VAL A 75 28.48 32.99 -13.81
CA VAL A 75 29.01 32.57 -12.52
C VAL A 75 28.33 31.24 -12.15
N ALA A 76 29.14 30.19 -12.08
CA ALA A 76 28.73 28.87 -11.62
C ALA A 76 29.40 28.57 -10.27
N ASP A 77 28.67 27.90 -9.37
CA ASP A 77 29.17 27.52 -8.06
C ASP A 77 28.95 26.02 -7.77
N SER A 78 29.64 25.49 -6.76
CA SER A 78 29.62 24.07 -6.42
C SER A 78 28.31 23.56 -5.83
N GLU A 79 27.34 24.42 -5.48
CA GLU A 79 26.05 24.01 -4.88
C GLU A 79 24.96 23.70 -5.92
N ARG A 80 25.32 23.61 -7.22
CA ARG A 80 24.62 23.04 -8.39
C ARG A 80 23.14 23.42 -8.61
N TYR A 81 22.27 23.20 -7.62
CA TYR A 81 20.82 23.39 -7.64
C TYR A 81 20.36 24.74 -7.12
N THR A 82 21.25 25.53 -6.53
CA THR A 82 20.93 26.83 -5.96
C THR A 82 22.05 27.83 -6.26
N ALA A 83 21.76 29.11 -6.01
CA ALA A 83 22.71 30.21 -6.09
C ALA A 83 22.40 31.16 -4.92
N ASP A 84 23.41 31.82 -4.35
CA ASP A 84 23.22 32.69 -3.18
C ASP A 84 22.59 34.05 -3.55
N PRO A 85 21.34 34.36 -3.12
CA PRO A 85 20.73 35.66 -3.38
C PRO A 85 21.44 36.83 -2.70
N ALA A 86 22.12 36.60 -1.58
CA ALA A 86 22.89 37.63 -0.89
C ALA A 86 24.15 37.99 -1.69
N LEU A 87 24.79 36.99 -2.32
CA LEU A 87 25.90 37.21 -3.24
C LEU A 87 25.43 37.98 -4.48
N ALA A 88 24.34 37.56 -5.12
CA ALA A 88 23.80 38.25 -6.30
C ALA A 88 23.48 39.74 -6.02
N ALA A 89 22.88 40.02 -4.86
CA ALA A 89 22.61 41.39 -4.41
C ALA A 89 23.91 42.19 -4.15
N ALA A 90 24.91 41.57 -3.51
CA ALA A 90 26.20 42.19 -3.26
C ALA A 90 26.93 42.52 -4.57
N LEU A 91 26.94 41.60 -5.53
CA LEU A 91 27.53 41.81 -6.86
C LEU A 91 26.86 42.97 -7.60
N ALA A 92 25.52 43.01 -7.62
CA ALA A 92 24.79 44.09 -8.27
C ALA A 92 25.11 45.46 -7.64
N SER A 93 25.25 45.51 -6.32
CA SER A 93 25.59 46.73 -5.58
C SER A 93 27.04 47.17 -5.81
N VAL A 94 28.00 46.28 -5.57
CA VAL A 94 29.45 46.58 -5.64
C VAL A 94 29.88 46.94 -7.06
N LEU A 95 29.40 46.18 -8.04
CA LEU A 95 29.74 46.41 -9.45
C LEU A 95 28.80 47.43 -10.11
N SER A 96 27.77 47.88 -9.38
CA SER A 96 26.73 48.81 -9.85
C SER A 96 26.11 48.39 -11.19
N THR A 97 25.95 47.08 -11.41
CA THR A 97 25.51 46.46 -12.67
C THR A 97 24.29 45.56 -12.45
N GLU A 98 23.72 45.09 -13.56
CA GLU A 98 22.62 44.12 -13.56
C GLU A 98 23.13 42.71 -13.25
N VAL A 99 22.46 42.02 -12.33
CA VAL A 99 22.74 40.61 -12.00
C VAL A 99 21.47 39.80 -12.02
N TRP A 100 21.44 38.72 -12.79
CA TRP A 100 20.39 37.72 -12.76
C TRP A 100 20.82 36.53 -11.94
N LEU A 101 19.96 36.10 -11.02
CA LEU A 101 20.05 34.81 -10.35
C LEU A 101 18.89 33.96 -10.85
N TYR A 102 19.12 32.70 -11.15
CA TYR A 102 18.06 31.77 -11.54
C TYR A 102 18.21 30.42 -10.85
N VAL A 103 17.07 29.73 -10.70
CA VAL A 103 16.94 28.34 -10.26
C VAL A 103 15.85 27.68 -11.11
N LEU A 104 16.16 26.54 -11.72
CA LEU A 104 15.24 25.68 -12.47
C LEU A 104 15.18 24.32 -11.80
N THR A 105 13.99 23.72 -11.74
CA THR A 105 13.76 22.43 -11.09
C THR A 105 12.77 21.59 -11.91
N GLU A 106 13.26 20.54 -12.57
CA GLU A 106 12.41 19.67 -13.39
C GLU A 106 11.44 18.81 -12.56
N THR A 107 11.79 18.46 -11.31
CA THR A 107 10.97 17.55 -10.49
C THR A 107 9.55 18.06 -10.21
N ASN A 108 9.36 19.38 -10.22
CA ASN A 108 8.07 20.03 -10.05
C ASN A 108 7.76 21.03 -11.18
N ASN A 109 8.52 20.98 -12.28
CA ASN A 109 8.44 21.90 -13.40
C ASN A 109 8.37 23.38 -12.96
N SER A 110 9.24 23.76 -12.02
CA SER A 110 9.28 25.10 -11.45
C SER A 110 10.57 25.83 -11.83
N GLY A 111 10.45 27.15 -12.01
CA GLY A 111 11.58 28.01 -12.29
C GLY A 111 11.41 29.37 -11.63
N ARG A 112 12.50 29.90 -11.10
CA ARG A 112 12.54 31.24 -10.52
C ARG A 112 13.78 31.96 -11.00
N ALA A 113 13.60 33.16 -11.54
CA ALA A 113 14.71 34.09 -11.78
C ALA A 113 14.46 35.42 -11.09
N ARG A 114 15.51 36.06 -10.60
CA ARG A 114 15.46 37.37 -9.97
C ARG A 114 16.56 38.26 -10.54
N ARG A 115 16.16 39.43 -11.00
CA ARG A 115 17.06 40.52 -11.38
C ARG A 115 17.35 41.40 -10.18
N PHE A 116 18.63 41.68 -9.97
CA PHE A 116 19.16 42.65 -9.02
C PHE A 116 19.78 43.83 -9.78
N GLY A 117 19.89 44.98 -9.11
CA GLY A 117 20.33 46.25 -9.70
C GLY A 117 19.18 47.26 -9.86
N ALA A 118 19.32 48.21 -10.79
CA ALA A 118 18.47 49.40 -10.89
C ALA A 118 16.97 49.12 -11.16
N LYS A 119 16.61 47.96 -11.74
CA LYS A 119 15.22 47.60 -12.05
C LYS A 119 14.91 46.18 -11.55
N PRO A 120 14.68 45.94 -10.25
CA PRO A 120 14.41 44.59 -9.75
C PRO A 120 13.24 43.92 -10.48
N GLN A 121 13.38 42.63 -10.79
CA GLN A 121 12.35 41.84 -11.48
C GLN A 121 12.36 40.41 -10.97
N VAL A 122 11.21 39.74 -10.95
CA VAL A 122 11.10 38.33 -10.59
C VAL A 122 10.30 37.59 -11.65
N LEU A 123 10.88 36.53 -12.21
CA LEU A 123 10.20 35.56 -13.08
C LEU A 123 9.87 34.32 -12.26
N ARG A 124 8.66 33.77 -12.43
CA ARG A 124 8.16 32.61 -11.66
C ARG A 124 7.70 31.43 -12.53
N LYS A 125 7.60 31.61 -13.85
CA LYS A 125 7.24 30.53 -14.76
C LYS A 125 8.51 29.88 -15.29
N SER A 126 8.58 28.54 -15.26
CA SER A 126 9.75 27.79 -15.75
C SER A 126 10.11 28.19 -17.18
N SER A 127 9.11 28.26 -18.07
CA SER A 127 9.31 28.66 -19.47
C SER A 127 9.91 30.06 -19.66
N GLU A 128 9.56 31.02 -18.81
CA GLU A 128 10.12 32.39 -18.87
C GLU A 128 11.58 32.40 -18.39
N VAL A 129 11.89 31.59 -17.37
CA VAL A 129 13.25 31.43 -16.84
C VAL A 129 14.14 30.67 -17.82
N GLU A 130 13.64 29.59 -18.43
CA GLU A 130 14.34 28.85 -19.48
C GLU A 130 14.65 29.73 -20.68
N ALA A 131 13.68 30.52 -21.15
CA ALA A 131 13.90 31.47 -22.24
C ALA A 131 14.97 32.51 -21.88
N LEU A 132 14.94 33.05 -20.64
CA LEU A 132 15.97 33.95 -20.15
C LEU A 132 17.35 33.28 -20.16
N VAL A 133 17.50 32.08 -19.60
CA VAL A 133 18.80 31.39 -19.50
C VAL A 133 19.31 30.98 -20.88
N ALA A 134 18.43 30.52 -21.78
CA ALA A 134 18.79 30.19 -23.15
C ALA A 134 19.28 31.41 -23.96
N SER A 135 18.88 32.61 -23.55
CA SER A 135 19.35 33.87 -24.17
C SER A 135 20.78 34.27 -23.76
N MET A 136 21.33 33.66 -22.70
CA MET A 136 22.61 33.99 -22.09
C MET A 136 23.77 33.12 -22.61
N PRO A 137 25.03 33.60 -22.61
CA PRO A 137 26.17 32.76 -22.94
C PRO A 137 26.34 31.63 -21.92
N PHE A 138 26.89 30.49 -22.33
CA PHE A 138 27.05 29.33 -21.45
C PHE A 138 25.73 28.92 -20.77
N SER A 139 24.63 28.95 -21.53
CA SER A 139 23.30 28.57 -21.04
C SER A 139 23.35 27.19 -20.38
N PHE A 140 22.78 27.07 -19.18
CA PHE A 140 22.65 25.81 -18.44
C PHE A 140 23.98 25.13 -18.04
N PHE A 141 25.08 25.88 -18.05
CA PHE A 141 26.38 25.39 -17.61
C PHE A 141 26.40 25.11 -16.10
N TYR A 142 26.93 23.95 -15.69
CA TYR A 142 27.09 23.58 -14.29
C TYR A 142 28.55 23.44 -13.89
N PHE A 143 28.85 23.63 -12.61
CA PHE A 143 30.23 23.59 -12.12
C PHE A 143 30.93 22.24 -12.39
N ASP A 144 30.21 21.11 -12.39
CA ASP A 144 30.77 19.80 -12.79
C ASP A 144 31.15 19.70 -14.27
N ASP A 145 30.61 20.54 -15.16
CA ASP A 145 31.05 20.57 -16.56
C ASP A 145 32.53 20.91 -16.63
N LEU A 146 33.05 21.68 -15.67
CA LEU A 146 34.47 22.01 -15.57
C LEU A 146 35.32 20.80 -15.17
N LYS A 147 34.81 19.91 -14.31
CA LYS A 147 35.49 18.65 -13.95
C LYS A 147 35.75 17.83 -15.22
N ALA A 148 34.74 17.74 -16.10
CA ALA A 148 34.80 16.96 -17.34
C ALA A 148 35.40 17.71 -18.55
N ALA A 149 35.51 19.04 -18.48
CA ALA A 149 35.97 19.85 -19.60
C ALA A 149 37.48 19.68 -19.89
N SER A 150 37.86 19.62 -21.17
CA SER A 150 39.25 19.77 -21.62
C SER A 150 39.85 21.12 -21.22
N ALA A 151 41.18 21.24 -21.12
CA ALA A 151 41.87 22.49 -20.81
C ALA A 151 41.42 23.68 -21.70
N ALA A 152 41.20 23.45 -22.99
CA ALA A 152 40.70 24.47 -23.93
C ALA A 152 39.30 24.99 -23.57
N LYS A 153 38.41 24.12 -23.07
CA LYS A 153 37.07 24.48 -22.60
C LYS A 153 37.06 25.14 -21.22
N ARG A 154 38.11 24.91 -20.40
CA ARG A 154 38.31 25.58 -19.11
C ARG A 154 38.93 26.96 -19.25
N LYS A 155 39.73 27.20 -20.31
CA LYS A 155 40.43 28.48 -20.56
C LYS A 155 39.57 29.75 -20.39
N PRO A 156 38.27 29.79 -20.78
CA PRO A 156 37.43 30.97 -20.57
C PRO A 156 37.02 31.22 -19.12
N TRP A 157 37.36 30.34 -18.17
CA TRP A 157 36.88 30.36 -16.79
C TRP A 157 38.03 30.60 -15.80
N THR A 158 37.79 31.45 -14.82
CA THR A 158 38.64 31.56 -13.62
C THR A 158 37.96 30.79 -12.49
N CYS A 159 38.63 29.75 -11.97
CA CYS A 159 38.14 28.94 -10.86
C CYS A 159 38.85 29.31 -9.56
N PHE A 160 38.12 29.38 -8.45
CA PHE A 160 38.65 29.65 -7.11
C PHE A 160 37.68 29.13 -6.05
N GLY A 161 38.10 29.11 -4.78
CA GLY A 161 37.25 28.58 -3.71
C GLY A 161 37.49 29.17 -2.33
N PHE A 162 36.72 28.68 -1.38
CA PHE A 162 36.72 29.06 0.01
C PHE A 162 36.60 27.83 0.91
N GLU A 163 37.22 27.89 2.06
CA GLU A 163 37.05 26.96 3.18
C GLU A 163 36.54 27.69 4.41
N GLY A 164 35.96 26.94 5.35
CA GLY A 164 35.45 27.50 6.60
C GLY A 164 34.28 28.46 6.37
N VAL A 165 33.46 28.24 5.33
CA VAL A 165 32.25 29.03 5.12
C VAL A 165 31.37 28.90 6.36
N PRO A 166 30.99 30.01 7.01
CA PRO A 166 30.26 29.95 8.28
C PRO A 166 28.85 29.39 8.09
N HIS A 167 28.30 28.87 9.19
CA HIS A 167 26.87 28.62 9.26
C HIS A 167 26.09 29.94 9.24
N ARG A 168 25.16 30.08 8.30
CA ARG A 168 24.27 31.24 8.13
C ARG A 168 22.83 30.79 8.38
N PRO A 169 22.28 31.04 9.59
CA PRO A 169 20.92 30.63 9.90
C PRO A 169 19.92 31.21 8.89
N LYS A 170 19.03 30.37 8.37
CA LYS A 170 17.99 30.71 7.37
C LYS A 170 18.49 31.07 5.97
N ALA A 171 19.79 30.93 5.68
CA ALA A 171 20.29 31.01 4.33
C ALA A 171 20.27 29.62 3.69
N ASP A 172 19.76 29.51 2.47
CA ASP A 172 19.81 28.27 1.66
C ASP A 172 21.26 27.88 1.31
N TYR A 173 22.20 28.81 1.53
CA TYR A 173 23.59 28.72 1.16
C TYR A 173 24.41 28.90 2.44
N SER A 174 24.80 27.81 3.12
CA SER A 174 25.38 27.87 4.46
C SER A 174 26.33 26.71 4.69
N GLY A 175 27.47 26.98 5.34
CA GLY A 175 28.33 25.92 5.86
C GLY A 175 27.71 25.17 7.04
N PRO A 176 28.38 24.12 7.55
CA PRO A 176 27.87 23.26 8.60
C PRO A 176 27.70 24.03 9.91
N SER A 177 26.56 23.85 10.56
CA SER A 177 26.33 24.30 11.92
C SER A 177 27.29 23.62 12.91
N ARG A 178 27.48 24.21 14.09
CA ARG A 178 28.25 23.57 15.19
C ARG A 178 27.71 22.19 15.52
N LYS A 179 26.39 22.00 15.45
CA LYS A 179 25.72 20.72 15.67
C LYS A 179 26.12 19.71 14.59
N GLN A 180 26.04 20.09 13.31
CA GLN A 180 26.45 19.23 12.19
C GLN A 180 27.93 18.86 12.24
N LEU A 181 28.82 19.78 12.60
CA LEU A 181 30.25 19.48 12.80
C LEU A 181 30.46 18.49 13.96
N ALA A 182 29.70 18.62 15.05
CA ALA A 182 29.75 17.68 16.16
C ALA A 182 29.22 16.29 15.74
N GLU A 183 28.12 16.23 14.99
CA GLU A 183 27.55 15.00 14.44
C GLU A 183 28.53 14.31 13.47
N GLN A 184 29.20 15.07 12.59
CA GLN A 184 30.23 14.54 11.69
C GLN A 184 31.44 13.98 12.42
N ARG A 185 31.92 14.69 13.46
CA ARG A 185 33.02 14.20 14.31
C ARG A 185 32.60 12.92 15.05
N ALA A 186 31.39 12.88 15.59
CA ALA A 186 30.85 11.69 16.22
C ALA A 186 30.76 10.52 15.22
N ALA A 187 30.29 10.77 13.99
CA ALA A 187 30.24 9.78 12.92
C ALA A 187 31.64 9.27 12.50
N ALA A 188 32.65 10.13 12.44
CA ALA A 188 34.03 9.72 12.14
C ALA A 188 34.65 8.87 13.26
N VAL A 189 34.40 9.22 14.53
CA VAL A 189 34.80 8.41 15.68
C VAL A 189 34.06 7.07 15.69
N ALA A 190 32.76 7.07 15.37
CA ALA A 190 31.97 5.86 15.23
C ALA A 190 32.48 4.94 14.11
N GLY A 191 32.80 5.50 12.94
CA GLY A 191 33.32 4.74 11.81
C GLY A 191 34.69 4.09 12.06
N SER A 192 35.55 4.75 12.84
CA SER A 192 36.88 4.22 13.18
C SER A 192 36.86 3.20 14.33
N ARG A 193 36.06 3.41 15.38
CA ARG A 193 36.04 2.54 16.57
C ARG A 193 34.94 1.47 16.54
N GLY A 194 33.82 1.75 15.88
CA GLY A 194 32.64 0.88 15.84
C GLY A 194 32.91 -0.55 15.40
N PRO A 195 33.61 -0.79 14.27
CA PRO A 195 33.92 -2.15 13.81
C PRO A 195 34.71 -2.97 14.83
N ALA A 196 35.70 -2.37 15.51
CA ALA A 196 36.50 -3.05 16.53
C ALA A 196 35.65 -3.41 17.76
N LEU A 197 34.76 -2.51 18.19
CA LEU A 197 33.86 -2.76 19.32
C LEU A 197 32.81 -3.83 19.00
N LEU A 198 32.30 -3.87 17.77
CA LEU A 198 31.41 -4.94 17.30
C LEU A 198 32.10 -6.29 17.25
N ALA A 199 33.32 -6.34 16.69
CA ALA A 199 34.13 -7.55 16.66
C ALA A 199 34.42 -8.08 18.08
N ALA A 200 34.68 -7.18 19.03
CA ALA A 200 34.88 -7.51 20.44
C ALA A 200 33.58 -7.76 21.23
N ARG A 201 32.40 -7.54 20.61
CA ARG A 201 31.08 -7.58 21.26
C ARG A 201 30.99 -6.72 22.53
N ASP A 202 31.62 -5.54 22.49
CA ASP A 202 31.62 -4.58 23.59
C ASP A 202 30.38 -3.67 23.54
N ALA A 203 29.26 -4.16 24.09
CA ALA A 203 28.00 -3.41 24.13
C ALA A 203 28.11 -2.09 24.92
N LYS A 204 28.96 -2.05 25.96
CA LYS A 204 29.18 -0.86 26.78
C LYS A 204 29.98 0.19 26.00
N GLY A 205 31.04 -0.22 25.32
CA GLY A 205 31.83 0.64 24.46
C GLY A 205 31.01 1.20 23.30
N LEU A 206 30.16 0.38 22.67
CA LEU A 206 29.23 0.83 21.63
C LEU A 206 28.23 1.86 22.15
N SER A 207 27.64 1.61 23.33
CA SER A 207 26.70 2.55 23.96
C SER A 207 27.36 3.87 24.35
N ALA A 208 28.66 3.88 24.67
CA ALA A 208 29.42 5.07 25.06
C ALA A 208 29.79 6.00 23.89
N ILE A 209 29.79 5.51 22.65
CA ILE A 209 30.06 6.31 21.44
C ILE A 209 28.77 6.61 20.65
N SER A 210 27.61 6.42 21.30
CA SER A 210 26.33 6.14 20.64
C SER A 210 25.45 7.34 20.28
N ASP A 211 25.99 8.55 20.43
CA ASP A 211 25.22 9.81 20.29
C ASP A 211 24.90 10.18 18.83
N GLY A 212 25.41 9.43 17.83
CA GLY A 212 25.11 9.64 16.40
C GLY A 212 24.38 8.46 15.76
N ASP A 213 23.52 8.72 14.77
CA ASP A 213 22.75 7.67 14.06
C ASP A 213 23.64 6.64 13.34
N GLY A 214 24.82 7.06 12.86
CA GLY A 214 25.71 6.20 12.07
C GLY A 214 26.26 4.96 12.79
N ILE A 215 26.46 4.98 14.11
CA ILE A 215 26.90 3.76 14.83
C ILE A 215 25.76 2.75 14.96
N TRP A 216 24.51 3.22 15.05
CA TRP A 216 23.37 2.32 15.19
C TRP A 216 23.02 1.64 13.89
N GLU A 217 23.19 2.29 12.75
CA GLU A 217 23.13 1.61 11.44
C GLU A 217 24.17 0.47 11.33
N LEU A 218 25.35 0.64 11.94
CA LEU A 218 26.38 -0.40 11.96
C LEU A 218 25.98 -1.54 12.93
N VAL A 219 25.50 -1.19 14.12
CA VAL A 219 24.97 -2.15 15.10
C VAL A 219 23.81 -2.95 14.53
N GLU A 220 22.87 -2.30 13.84
CA GLU A 220 21.71 -2.92 13.22
C GLU A 220 22.11 -3.98 12.22
N ARG A 221 22.96 -3.62 11.24
CA ARG A 221 23.46 -4.57 10.24
C ARG A 221 24.18 -5.75 10.87
N HIS A 222 24.95 -5.49 11.93
CA HIS A 222 25.66 -6.55 12.64
C HIS A 222 24.70 -7.48 13.38
N VAL A 223 23.75 -6.93 14.15
CA VAL A 223 22.72 -7.71 14.85
C VAL A 223 21.84 -8.47 13.87
N GLU A 224 21.47 -7.88 12.72
CA GLU A 224 20.71 -8.53 11.63
C GLU A 224 21.41 -9.78 11.08
N ALA A 225 22.74 -9.80 11.05
CA ALA A 225 23.52 -10.98 10.65
C ALA A 225 23.73 -12.01 11.78
N MET A 226 23.48 -11.66 13.04
CA MET A 226 23.73 -12.56 14.18
C MET A 226 22.82 -13.78 14.22
N ASN A 227 23.39 -14.93 14.59
CA ASN A 227 22.64 -16.14 14.91
C ASN A 227 22.21 -16.11 16.39
N LEU A 228 20.93 -15.83 16.67
CA LEU A 228 20.41 -15.76 18.05
C LEU A 228 20.17 -17.15 18.70
N ARG A 229 20.65 -18.23 18.08
CA ARG A 229 20.79 -19.55 18.72
C ARG A 229 22.01 -19.62 19.64
N GLU A 230 23.00 -18.75 19.42
CA GLU A 230 24.22 -18.66 20.21
C GLU A 230 23.99 -17.79 21.46
N PRO A 231 24.18 -18.32 22.69
CA PRO A 231 23.94 -17.57 23.93
C PRO A 231 24.71 -16.24 24.03
N GLU A 232 25.92 -16.19 23.50
CA GLU A 232 26.76 -15.00 23.43
C GLU A 232 26.20 -13.91 22.51
N ASN A 233 25.54 -14.27 21.41
CA ASN A 233 24.85 -13.30 20.54
C ASN A 233 23.59 -12.76 21.22
N VAL A 234 22.85 -13.64 21.92
CA VAL A 234 21.70 -13.23 22.74
C VAL A 234 22.12 -12.23 23.81
N ARG A 235 23.18 -12.52 24.58
CA ARG A 235 23.71 -11.61 25.61
C ARG A 235 24.13 -10.26 25.03
N PHE A 236 24.82 -10.27 23.89
CA PHE A 236 25.27 -9.03 23.25
C PHE A 236 24.11 -8.18 22.73
N ALA A 237 23.18 -8.78 21.98
CA ALA A 237 22.01 -8.07 21.46
C ALA A 237 21.09 -7.58 22.59
N HIS A 238 20.87 -8.39 23.64
CA HIS A 238 20.12 -7.98 24.83
C HIS A 238 20.77 -6.81 25.57
N ALA A 239 22.10 -6.79 25.71
CA ALA A 239 22.80 -5.68 26.35
C ALA A 239 22.65 -4.34 25.59
N LEU A 240 22.49 -4.39 24.27
CA LEU A 240 22.24 -3.22 23.42
C LEU A 240 20.75 -2.82 23.33
N ALA A 241 19.84 -3.73 23.69
CA ALA A 241 18.40 -3.54 23.52
C ALA A 241 17.85 -2.28 24.23
N PRO A 242 18.23 -1.91 25.47
CA PRO A 242 17.72 -0.71 26.11
C PRO A 242 18.03 0.59 25.34
N ALA A 243 19.26 0.71 24.84
CA ALA A 243 19.70 1.87 24.06
C ALA A 243 19.11 1.88 22.65
N PHE A 244 18.96 0.70 22.04
CA PHE A 244 18.41 0.54 20.70
C PHE A 244 16.90 0.76 20.66
N MET A 245 16.17 0.04 21.52
CA MET A 245 14.72 0.14 21.63
C MET A 245 14.30 1.54 22.06
N GLY A 246 15.20 2.37 22.60
CA GLY A 246 15.07 3.80 22.86
C GLY A 246 14.72 4.66 21.63
N ARG A 247 15.00 4.19 20.40
CA ARG A 247 15.03 4.98 19.16
C ARG A 247 13.78 4.79 18.29
N SER A 248 13.63 5.62 17.25
CA SER A 248 12.57 5.46 16.25
C SER A 248 12.70 4.11 15.54
N TYR A 249 11.59 3.49 15.16
CA TYR A 249 11.53 2.10 14.70
C TYR A 249 12.43 1.79 13.50
N ALA A 250 13.53 1.13 13.81
CA ALA A 250 14.40 0.52 12.82
C ALA A 250 13.89 -0.85 12.35
N THR A 251 14.36 -1.27 11.17
CA THR A 251 14.01 -2.56 10.53
C THR A 251 14.29 -3.75 11.46
N ASN A 252 15.30 -3.63 12.32
CA ASN A 252 15.82 -4.71 13.18
C ASN A 252 15.25 -4.75 14.60
N PHE A 253 14.25 -3.92 14.92
CA PHE A 253 13.59 -3.87 16.24
C PHE A 253 13.20 -5.26 16.78
N TRP A 254 12.60 -6.11 15.94
CA TRP A 254 12.13 -7.44 16.34
C TRP A 254 13.24 -8.40 16.74
N LYS A 255 14.45 -8.20 16.22
CA LYS A 255 15.60 -9.04 16.56
C LYS A 255 16.11 -8.75 17.97
N PHE A 256 16.06 -7.48 18.40
CA PHE A 256 16.32 -7.11 19.78
C PHE A 256 15.22 -7.62 20.72
N VAL A 257 13.94 -7.59 20.30
CA VAL A 257 12.84 -8.20 21.08
C VAL A 257 13.05 -9.70 21.23
N ASP A 258 13.43 -10.42 20.17
CA ASP A 258 13.74 -11.86 20.24
C ASP A 258 14.88 -12.14 21.21
N ALA A 259 16.01 -11.42 21.10
CA ALA A 259 17.12 -11.53 22.05
C ALA A 259 16.66 -11.30 23.51
N THR A 260 15.80 -10.30 23.74
CA THR A 260 15.24 -9.99 25.07
C THR A 260 14.35 -11.12 25.60
N LEU A 261 13.49 -11.69 24.77
CA LEU A 261 12.62 -12.82 25.12
C LEU A 261 13.40 -14.12 25.37
N ARG A 262 14.51 -14.33 24.65
CA ARG A 262 15.45 -15.44 24.88
C ARG A 262 16.21 -15.29 26.19
N ALA A 263 16.62 -14.07 26.52
CA ALA A 263 17.26 -13.74 27.80
C ALA A 263 16.29 -13.83 29.00
N GLY A 264 14.98 -13.93 28.77
CA GLY A 264 13.97 -14.02 29.83
C GLY A 264 13.63 -12.67 30.49
N ASP A 265 14.02 -11.55 29.87
CA ASP A 265 13.78 -10.21 30.38
C ASP A 265 12.39 -9.69 29.97
N ASP A 266 11.36 -10.24 30.62
CA ASP A 266 9.96 -9.85 30.41
C ASP A 266 9.72 -8.35 30.67
N ALA A 267 10.54 -7.68 31.48
CA ALA A 267 10.38 -6.26 31.80
C ALA A 267 10.82 -5.37 30.64
N LEU A 268 12.00 -5.62 30.08
CA LEU A 268 12.47 -4.91 28.89
C LEU A 268 11.59 -5.22 27.68
N ALA A 269 11.15 -6.48 27.53
CA ALA A 269 10.18 -6.82 26.51
C ALA A 269 8.88 -6.03 26.69
N ARG A 270 8.31 -5.90 27.90
CA ARG A 270 7.13 -5.06 28.12
C ARG A 270 7.35 -3.59 27.75
N SER A 271 8.51 -3.03 28.08
CA SER A 271 8.89 -1.66 27.69
C SER A 271 8.92 -1.49 26.16
N ALA A 272 9.42 -2.49 25.44
CA ALA A 272 9.40 -2.50 23.97
C ALA A 272 7.96 -2.52 23.42
N LEU A 273 7.05 -3.23 24.09
CA LEU A 273 5.65 -3.36 23.66
C LEU A 273 4.91 -2.04 23.77
N SER A 274 5.08 -1.34 24.90
CA SER A 274 4.40 -0.05 25.16
C SER A 274 4.82 1.05 24.21
N ARG A 275 5.92 0.86 23.49
CA ARG A 275 6.33 1.81 22.47
C ARG A 275 5.55 1.62 21.19
N ILE A 276 5.14 0.39 20.87
CA ILE A 276 4.53 0.08 19.57
C ILE A 276 3.39 1.06 19.36
N GLU A 277 3.43 1.84 18.28
CA GLU A 277 2.53 2.98 18.10
C GLU A 277 1.25 2.63 17.37
N ASN A 278 1.23 1.49 16.66
CA ASN A 278 0.08 1.07 15.87
C ASN A 278 0.14 -0.42 15.49
N ALA A 279 -0.99 -0.91 14.98
CA ALA A 279 -1.17 -2.29 14.53
C ALA A 279 -0.18 -2.75 13.43
N ARG A 280 0.36 -1.84 12.61
CA ARG A 280 1.29 -2.20 11.52
C ARG A 280 2.60 -2.77 12.08
N TYR A 281 3.10 -2.21 13.18
CA TYR A 281 4.28 -2.73 13.83
C TYR A 281 4.01 -4.10 14.46
N VAL A 282 2.89 -4.28 15.16
CA VAL A 282 2.47 -5.58 15.70
C VAL A 282 2.45 -6.67 14.60
N ALA A 283 1.94 -6.35 13.40
CA ALA A 283 1.95 -7.26 12.24
C ALA A 283 3.36 -7.60 11.71
N LYS A 284 4.32 -6.66 11.78
CA LYS A 284 5.72 -6.97 11.47
C LYS A 284 6.31 -7.93 12.50
N GLY A 285 5.98 -7.77 13.79
CA GLY A 285 6.38 -8.69 14.84
C GLY A 285 5.81 -10.09 14.63
N GLU A 286 4.53 -10.19 14.22
CA GLU A 286 3.91 -11.46 13.81
C GLU A 286 4.67 -12.10 12.64
N SER A 287 4.96 -11.33 11.59
CA SER A 287 5.71 -11.83 10.43
C SER A 287 7.10 -12.33 10.82
N PHE A 288 7.77 -11.64 11.73
CA PHE A 288 9.07 -12.06 12.27
C PHE A 288 8.94 -13.37 13.07
N ALA A 289 7.91 -13.51 13.91
CA ALA A 289 7.66 -14.74 14.65
C ALA A 289 7.37 -15.94 13.70
N LEU A 290 6.64 -15.71 12.61
CA LEU A 290 6.42 -16.75 11.60
C LEU A 290 7.73 -17.15 10.91
N ALA A 291 8.60 -16.20 10.57
CA ALA A 291 9.92 -16.48 10.00
C ALA A 291 10.82 -17.29 10.96
N LEU A 292 10.75 -17.03 12.29
CA LEU A 292 11.42 -17.86 13.28
C LEU A 292 10.92 -19.31 13.24
N ALA A 293 9.61 -19.51 13.15
CA ALA A 293 9.02 -20.85 13.07
C ALA A 293 9.40 -21.59 11.79
N GLU A 294 9.44 -20.89 10.64
CA GLU A 294 9.93 -21.45 9.36
C GLU A 294 11.39 -21.92 9.44
N GLN A 295 12.19 -21.30 10.31
CA GLN A 295 13.57 -21.71 10.61
C GLN A 295 13.65 -22.85 11.64
N GLY A 296 12.50 -23.40 12.07
CA GLY A 296 12.40 -24.44 13.09
C GLY A 296 12.39 -23.93 14.54
N GLU A 297 12.36 -22.61 14.76
CA GLU A 297 12.43 -22.00 16.09
C GLU A 297 11.04 -21.72 16.67
N VAL A 298 10.27 -22.79 16.87
CA VAL A 298 8.87 -22.75 17.34
C VAL A 298 8.75 -22.09 18.73
N VAL A 299 9.69 -22.34 19.63
CA VAL A 299 9.66 -21.79 21.00
C VAL A 299 9.85 -20.25 21.02
N PRO A 300 10.90 -19.68 20.38
CA PRO A 300 11.01 -18.24 20.18
C PRO A 300 9.80 -17.61 19.47
N ALA A 301 9.30 -18.26 18.41
CA ALA A 301 8.10 -17.81 17.69
C ALA A 301 6.87 -17.72 18.61
N LEU A 302 6.62 -18.77 19.42
CA LEU A 302 5.56 -18.82 20.41
C LEU A 302 5.70 -17.70 21.45
N ARG A 303 6.90 -17.50 22.01
CA ARG A 303 7.15 -16.46 23.01
C ARG A 303 6.89 -15.07 22.44
N MET A 304 7.33 -14.81 21.21
CA MET A 304 7.07 -13.55 20.52
C MET A 304 5.58 -13.31 20.33
N LEU A 305 4.84 -14.31 19.80
CA LEU A 305 3.41 -14.16 19.55
C LEU A 305 2.61 -14.02 20.85
N GLU A 306 2.90 -14.82 21.89
CA GLU A 306 2.23 -14.67 23.18
C GLU A 306 2.53 -13.31 23.81
N TRP A 307 3.73 -12.76 23.61
CA TRP A 307 4.02 -11.40 24.06
C TRP A 307 3.26 -10.35 23.23
N LEU A 308 3.15 -10.52 21.89
CA LEU A 308 2.35 -9.66 21.02
C LEU A 308 0.85 -9.69 21.33
N THR A 309 0.32 -10.79 21.88
CA THR A 309 -1.09 -10.85 22.34
C THR A 309 -1.41 -9.86 23.47
N ARG A 310 -0.39 -9.27 24.09
CA ARG A 310 -0.53 -8.27 25.15
C ARG A 310 -0.42 -6.83 24.65
N SER A 311 -0.22 -6.64 23.34
CA SER A 311 -0.24 -5.31 22.72
C SER A 311 -1.63 -4.69 22.82
N GLU A 312 -1.74 -3.40 22.50
CA GLU A 312 -3.05 -2.73 22.38
C GLU A 312 -3.83 -3.17 21.12
N TRP A 313 -3.14 -3.73 20.11
CA TRP A 313 -3.73 -4.13 18.82
C TRP A 313 -3.47 -5.60 18.45
N PRO A 314 -3.78 -6.60 19.29
CA PRO A 314 -3.54 -7.99 18.96
C PRO A 314 -4.55 -8.46 17.92
N SER A 315 -4.08 -8.91 16.75
CA SER A 315 -4.95 -9.46 15.70
C SER A 315 -5.48 -10.85 16.10
N ALA A 316 -6.65 -11.24 15.57
CA ALA A 316 -7.17 -12.60 15.74
C ALA A 316 -6.21 -13.66 15.16
N THR A 317 -5.41 -13.29 14.16
CA THR A 317 -4.34 -14.12 13.57
C THR A 317 -3.21 -14.39 14.56
N ILE A 318 -2.76 -13.37 15.30
CA ILE A 318 -1.73 -13.51 16.35
C ILE A 318 -2.16 -14.53 17.40
N TRP A 319 -3.40 -14.43 17.88
CA TRP A 319 -3.95 -15.39 18.84
C TRP A 319 -3.98 -16.81 18.27
N GLY A 320 -4.45 -16.97 17.02
CA GLY A 320 -4.50 -18.28 16.34
C GLY A 320 -3.11 -18.88 16.15
N ASN A 321 -2.14 -18.10 15.68
CA ASN A 321 -0.76 -18.51 15.47
C ASN A 321 -0.05 -18.85 16.78
N ALA A 322 -0.29 -18.08 17.85
CA ALA A 322 0.25 -18.37 19.17
C ALA A 322 -0.26 -19.72 19.71
N VAL A 323 -1.56 -20.01 19.56
CA VAL A 323 -2.11 -21.31 19.99
C VAL A 323 -1.62 -22.45 19.10
N ARG A 324 -1.48 -22.24 17.78
CA ARG A 324 -0.86 -23.22 16.89
C ARG A 324 0.54 -23.58 17.38
N PHE A 325 1.41 -22.59 17.61
CA PHE A 325 2.77 -22.85 18.07
C PHE A 325 2.84 -23.34 19.51
N LEU A 326 1.85 -23.05 20.35
CA LEU A 326 1.71 -23.69 21.66
C LEU A 326 1.46 -25.20 21.53
N VAL A 327 0.68 -25.61 20.53
CA VAL A 327 0.45 -27.02 20.20
C VAL A 327 1.69 -27.63 19.53
N GLU A 328 2.49 -26.90 18.78
CA GLU A 328 3.71 -27.46 18.19
C GLU A 328 4.86 -27.54 19.21
N ALA A 329 4.92 -26.61 20.16
CA ALA A 329 5.92 -26.59 21.22
C ALA A 329 5.71 -27.70 22.26
N ASP A 330 6.81 -28.11 22.91
CA ASP A 330 6.76 -29.06 24.03
C ASP A 330 6.09 -28.42 25.27
N ARG A 331 5.55 -29.27 26.16
CA ARG A 331 4.64 -28.91 27.27
C ARG A 331 5.23 -27.95 28.31
N THR A 332 6.54 -27.65 28.28
CA THR A 332 7.25 -26.89 29.33
C THR A 332 7.60 -25.46 28.96
N THR A 333 7.13 -24.97 27.80
CA THR A 333 7.68 -23.72 27.23
C THR A 333 7.19 -22.42 27.90
N LEU A 334 5.97 -22.40 28.43
CA LEU A 334 5.33 -21.24 29.05
C LEU A 334 4.75 -21.58 30.43
N PRO A 335 4.83 -20.64 31.42
CA PRO A 335 4.11 -20.75 32.68
C PRO A 335 2.62 -21.04 32.48
N ALA A 336 2.04 -21.94 33.29
CA ALA A 336 0.63 -22.36 33.16
C ALA A 336 -0.36 -21.18 33.12
N ARG A 337 -0.12 -20.13 33.92
CA ARG A 337 -0.94 -18.90 33.90
C ARG A 337 -0.94 -18.19 32.54
N ARG A 338 0.21 -18.15 31.85
CA ARG A 338 0.33 -17.57 30.49
C ARG A 338 -0.41 -18.44 29.47
N VAL A 339 -0.28 -19.76 29.58
CA VAL A 339 -1.04 -20.70 28.73
C VAL A 339 -2.55 -20.50 28.89
N THR A 340 -3.05 -20.45 30.12
CA THR A 340 -4.49 -20.22 30.38
C THR A 340 -4.98 -18.89 29.83
N ALA A 341 -4.21 -17.80 30.02
CA ALA A 341 -4.54 -16.50 29.45
C ALA A 341 -4.55 -16.53 27.92
N LEU A 342 -3.56 -17.19 27.31
CA LEU A 342 -3.45 -17.35 25.87
C LEU A 342 -4.66 -18.09 25.28
N LEU A 343 -5.02 -19.25 25.85
CA LEU A 343 -6.17 -20.03 25.41
C LEU A 343 -7.49 -19.24 25.56
N LYS A 344 -7.66 -18.49 26.66
CA LYS A 344 -8.85 -17.64 26.87
C LYS A 344 -8.95 -16.52 25.83
N GLY A 345 -7.84 -15.83 25.54
CA GLY A 345 -7.83 -14.75 24.54
C GLY A 345 -8.08 -15.26 23.13
N ALA A 346 -7.46 -16.39 22.76
CA ALA A 346 -7.72 -17.03 21.46
C ALA A 346 -9.16 -17.52 21.33
N ARG A 347 -9.76 -18.02 22.41
CA ARG A 347 -11.18 -18.41 22.42
C ARG A 347 -12.10 -17.21 22.19
N ALA A 348 -11.76 -16.04 22.72
CA ALA A 348 -12.53 -14.82 22.52
C ALA A 348 -12.37 -14.25 21.09
N SER A 349 -11.22 -14.43 20.45
CA SER A 349 -10.97 -13.97 19.07
C SER A 349 -11.41 -14.96 17.98
N ALA A 350 -11.75 -16.20 18.35
CA ALA A 350 -12.19 -17.25 17.45
C ALA A 350 -13.34 -16.90 16.50
N PRO A 351 -14.36 -16.09 16.85
CA PRO A 351 -15.40 -15.70 15.89
C PRO A 351 -14.86 -14.92 14.69
N VAL A 352 -13.71 -14.26 14.83
CA VAL A 352 -13.03 -13.52 13.77
C VAL A 352 -12.01 -14.40 13.04
N ASN A 353 -11.38 -15.36 13.74
CA ASN A 353 -10.45 -16.33 13.17
C ASN A 353 -10.87 -17.76 13.56
N VAL A 354 -11.74 -18.36 12.77
CA VAL A 354 -12.31 -19.69 13.05
C VAL A 354 -11.23 -20.78 13.10
N ALA A 355 -10.11 -20.62 12.39
CA ALA A 355 -8.99 -21.56 12.44
C ALA A 355 -8.36 -21.68 13.84
N ALA A 356 -8.47 -20.64 14.68
CA ALA A 356 -8.01 -20.71 16.06
C ALA A 356 -8.75 -21.82 16.86
N LEU A 357 -10.01 -22.12 16.53
CA LEU A 357 -10.79 -23.17 17.19
C LEU A 357 -10.21 -24.57 16.98
N HIS A 358 -9.62 -24.83 15.81
CA HIS A 358 -8.94 -26.09 15.54
C HIS A 358 -7.76 -26.27 16.51
N TYR A 359 -6.85 -25.31 16.56
CA TYR A 359 -5.69 -25.39 17.43
C TYR A 359 -6.05 -25.32 18.92
N LEU A 360 -7.08 -24.56 19.29
CA LEU A 360 -7.64 -24.56 20.64
C LEU A 360 -8.15 -25.93 21.05
N ALA A 361 -8.86 -26.64 20.16
CA ALA A 361 -9.35 -27.98 20.45
C ALA A 361 -8.18 -28.93 20.76
N ILE A 362 -7.10 -28.87 19.98
CA ILE A 362 -5.90 -29.71 20.22
C ILE A 362 -5.22 -29.31 21.54
N ALA A 363 -5.07 -28.01 21.82
CA ALA A 363 -4.49 -27.53 23.07
C ALA A 363 -5.31 -27.97 24.30
N TYR A 364 -6.64 -27.97 24.20
CA TYR A 364 -7.53 -28.47 25.25
C TYR A 364 -7.44 -29.98 25.42
N VAL A 365 -7.35 -30.76 24.34
CA VAL A 365 -7.10 -32.21 24.43
C VAL A 365 -5.77 -32.48 25.14
N ARG A 366 -4.70 -31.77 24.77
CA ARG A 366 -3.38 -31.93 25.37
C ARG A 366 -3.35 -31.57 26.85
N SER A 367 -4.23 -30.69 27.32
CA SER A 367 -4.38 -30.33 28.74
C SER A 367 -5.46 -31.15 29.47
N GLY A 368 -6.03 -32.18 28.84
CA GLY A 368 -7.05 -33.05 29.45
C GLY A 368 -8.46 -32.44 29.53
N GLN A 369 -8.68 -31.25 28.97
CA GLN A 369 -9.94 -30.53 29.00
C GLN A 369 -10.86 -30.95 27.83
N LEU A 370 -11.29 -32.20 27.84
CA LEU A 370 -12.01 -32.81 26.70
C LEU A 370 -13.33 -32.11 26.36
N GLU A 371 -14.06 -31.57 27.34
CA GLU A 371 -15.30 -30.81 27.10
C GLU A 371 -15.04 -29.48 26.40
N ALA A 372 -14.01 -28.74 26.82
CA ALA A 372 -13.62 -27.49 26.17
C ALA A 372 -13.15 -27.73 24.73
N ALA A 373 -12.43 -28.83 24.51
CA ALA A 373 -12.02 -29.25 23.17
C ALA A 373 -13.23 -29.57 22.28
N LEU A 374 -14.19 -30.35 22.78
CA LEU A 374 -15.42 -30.67 22.05
C LEU A 374 -16.25 -29.43 21.74
N SER A 375 -16.31 -28.47 22.68
CA SER A 375 -16.95 -27.17 22.48
C SER A 375 -16.30 -26.38 21.34
N CYS A 376 -14.96 -26.36 21.27
CA CYS A 376 -14.24 -25.73 20.16
C CYS A 376 -14.55 -26.39 18.81
N VAL A 377 -14.64 -27.72 18.75
CA VAL A 377 -15.01 -28.43 17.51
C VAL A 377 -16.45 -28.09 17.08
N ARG A 378 -17.40 -28.06 18.01
CA ARG A 378 -18.79 -27.67 17.72
C ARG A 378 -18.87 -26.26 17.16
N ASP A 379 -18.16 -25.32 17.78
CA ASP A 379 -18.14 -23.95 17.29
C ASP A 379 -17.43 -23.81 15.95
N ALA A 380 -16.38 -24.60 15.70
CA ALA A 380 -15.72 -24.61 14.39
C ALA A 380 -16.68 -25.10 13.30
N VAL A 381 -17.49 -26.14 13.57
CA VAL A 381 -18.55 -26.59 12.65
C VAL A 381 -19.61 -25.51 12.47
N LYS A 382 -20.10 -24.94 13.57
CA LYS A 382 -21.14 -23.90 13.58
C LYS A 382 -20.73 -22.64 12.83
N LEU A 383 -19.49 -22.21 13.00
CA LEU A 383 -18.94 -21.02 12.35
C LEU A 383 -18.42 -21.31 10.93
N GLY A 384 -18.57 -22.55 10.44
CA GLY A 384 -18.25 -22.90 9.07
C GLY A 384 -16.76 -22.94 8.75
N TYR A 385 -15.95 -23.50 9.64
CA TYR A 385 -14.51 -23.73 9.40
C TYR A 385 -14.30 -24.38 8.03
N ASP A 386 -13.32 -23.91 7.28
CA ASP A 386 -13.08 -24.34 5.91
C ASP A 386 -12.40 -25.73 5.85
N GLN A 387 -11.60 -26.07 6.87
CA GLN A 387 -10.88 -27.34 6.96
C GLN A 387 -11.54 -28.37 7.90
N LEU A 388 -12.87 -28.51 7.86
CA LEU A 388 -13.59 -29.46 8.73
C LEU A 388 -13.13 -30.92 8.58
N GLU A 389 -12.74 -31.36 7.37
CA GLU A 389 -12.21 -32.71 7.18
C GLU A 389 -10.83 -32.87 7.82
N ALA A 390 -9.97 -31.85 7.73
CA ALA A 390 -8.69 -31.85 8.44
C ALA A 390 -8.91 -31.87 9.96
N LEU A 391 -9.82 -31.03 10.47
CA LEU A 391 -10.22 -31.02 11.89
C LEU A 391 -10.72 -32.40 12.33
N ARG A 392 -11.54 -33.07 11.51
CA ARG A 392 -12.08 -34.40 11.81
C ARG A 392 -10.98 -35.47 11.85
N ALA A 393 -10.02 -35.39 10.93
CA ALA A 393 -8.93 -36.35 10.76
C ALA A 393 -7.70 -36.04 11.63
N ASP A 394 -7.67 -34.89 12.32
CA ASP A 394 -6.50 -34.45 13.08
C ASP A 394 -6.14 -35.47 14.19
N PRO A 395 -4.90 -36.01 14.21
CA PRO A 395 -4.46 -36.97 15.21
C PRO A 395 -4.49 -36.42 16.64
N GLY A 396 -4.28 -35.11 16.81
CA GLY A 396 -4.34 -34.42 18.09
C GLY A 396 -5.72 -34.43 18.73
N LEU A 397 -6.78 -34.76 17.97
CA LEU A 397 -8.15 -34.91 18.46
C LEU A 397 -8.56 -36.38 18.65
N ALA A 398 -7.64 -37.34 18.55
CA ALA A 398 -7.93 -38.77 18.73
C ALA A 398 -8.73 -39.12 20.01
N PRO A 399 -8.48 -38.49 21.18
CA PRO A 399 -9.28 -38.72 22.39
C PRO A 399 -10.77 -38.37 22.25
N LEU A 400 -11.14 -37.45 21.35
CA LEU A 400 -12.53 -37.07 21.11
C LEU A 400 -13.26 -38.05 20.17
N ARG A 401 -12.55 -38.86 19.37
CA ARG A 401 -13.16 -39.68 18.30
C ARG A 401 -14.14 -40.74 18.80
N LYS A 402 -13.96 -41.22 20.03
CA LYS A 402 -14.85 -42.20 20.67
C LYS A 402 -16.15 -41.56 21.17
N ARG A 403 -16.22 -40.22 21.25
CA ARG A 403 -17.38 -39.51 21.77
C ARG A 403 -18.49 -39.41 20.73
N ARG A 404 -19.70 -39.80 21.11
CA ARG A 404 -20.90 -39.71 20.25
C ARG A 404 -21.19 -38.26 19.86
N GLU A 405 -20.89 -37.34 20.76
CA GLU A 405 -21.09 -35.90 20.62
C GLU A 405 -20.22 -35.28 19.53
N LEU A 406 -19.01 -35.81 19.30
CA LEU A 406 -18.17 -35.36 18.20
C LEU A 406 -18.81 -35.74 16.86
N LYS A 407 -19.30 -37.00 16.74
CA LYS A 407 -20.01 -37.44 15.53
C LYS A 407 -21.26 -36.59 15.27
N ALA A 408 -22.01 -36.25 16.33
CA ALA A 408 -23.18 -35.39 16.24
C ALA A 408 -22.82 -33.96 15.77
N ALA A 409 -21.72 -33.38 16.28
CA ALA A 409 -21.28 -32.05 15.89
C ALA A 409 -21.04 -31.93 14.38
N PHE A 410 -20.41 -32.93 13.75
CA PHE A 410 -20.19 -32.95 12.30
C PHE A 410 -21.43 -33.38 11.48
N ALA A 411 -22.47 -33.91 12.11
CA ALA A 411 -23.71 -34.28 11.44
C ALA A 411 -24.72 -33.11 11.38
N GLU A 412 -24.52 -32.07 12.18
CA GLU A 412 -25.36 -30.89 12.22
C GLU A 412 -25.21 -30.10 10.91
N LYS A 413 -26.29 -30.04 10.11
CA LYS A 413 -26.37 -29.15 8.95
C LYS A 413 -26.58 -27.73 9.46
N VAL A 414 -25.50 -26.98 9.65
CA VAL A 414 -25.58 -25.60 10.08
C VAL A 414 -25.97 -24.73 8.88
N ALA A 415 -27.09 -24.02 8.98
CA ALA A 415 -27.45 -22.95 8.03
C ALA A 415 -26.36 -21.87 8.08
N ARG A 416 -25.69 -21.65 6.94
CA ARG A 416 -24.52 -20.77 6.82
C ARG A 416 -24.88 -19.34 6.44
N SER A 417 -26.16 -19.07 6.18
CA SER A 417 -26.62 -17.73 5.85
C SER A 417 -26.41 -16.76 7.04
N PRO A 418 -25.68 -15.64 6.83
CA PRO A 418 -25.60 -14.58 7.81
C PRO A 418 -27.00 -14.11 8.15
N ALA A 419 -27.34 -14.04 9.44
CA ALA A 419 -28.57 -13.39 9.86
C ALA A 419 -28.66 -12.02 9.20
N HIS A 420 -29.81 -11.71 8.59
CA HIS A 420 -30.05 -10.49 7.83
C HIS A 420 -29.48 -9.25 8.54
N LEU A 421 -28.35 -8.73 8.05
CA LEU A 421 -27.80 -7.46 8.52
C LEU A 421 -28.69 -6.33 7.98
N VAL A 422 -29.77 -6.01 8.69
CA VAL A 422 -30.63 -4.87 8.37
C VAL A 422 -30.19 -3.72 9.26
N ILE A 423 -29.56 -2.70 8.67
CA ILE A 423 -29.22 -1.47 9.40
C ILE A 423 -30.31 -0.45 9.05
N GLU A 424 -31.23 -0.23 9.98
CA GLU A 424 -32.22 0.84 9.90
C GLU A 424 -31.73 2.02 10.75
N ARG A 425 -31.55 3.20 10.14
CA ARG A 425 -31.33 4.44 10.90
C ARG A 425 -32.19 5.57 10.37
N GLY A 426 -32.82 6.32 11.28
CA GLY A 426 -33.49 7.56 10.93
C GLY A 426 -32.46 8.68 10.72
N ALA A 427 -32.50 9.33 9.57
CA ALA A 427 -31.81 10.58 9.28
C ALA A 427 -32.87 11.62 8.90
N ALA A 428 -32.93 12.76 9.61
CA ALA A 428 -33.83 13.89 9.32
C ALA A 428 -35.31 13.50 9.10
N GLY A 429 -35.86 12.61 9.93
CA GLY A 429 -37.26 12.15 9.82
C GLY A 429 -37.53 11.12 8.72
N LYS A 430 -36.51 10.70 7.95
CA LYS A 430 -36.62 9.62 6.96
C LYS A 430 -35.80 8.40 7.42
N LYS A 431 -36.37 7.20 7.29
CA LYS A 431 -35.66 5.94 7.59
C LYS A 431 -34.72 5.61 6.43
N LEU A 432 -33.42 5.76 6.65
CA LEU A 432 -32.37 5.16 5.83
C LEU A 432 -32.37 3.65 6.11
N ARG A 433 -32.66 2.86 5.09
CA ARG A 433 -32.59 1.40 5.17
C ARG A 433 -31.37 0.94 4.38
N LEU A 434 -30.30 0.55 5.07
CA LEU A 434 -29.18 -0.16 4.46
C LEU A 434 -29.53 -1.65 4.50
N ILE A 435 -29.78 -2.23 3.33
CA ILE A 435 -30.42 -3.54 3.24
C ILE A 435 -29.39 -4.64 2.96
N GLY A 436 -29.64 -5.81 3.56
CA GLY A 436 -28.67 -6.84 3.92
C GLY A 436 -27.95 -7.60 2.80
N PRO A 437 -27.19 -8.63 3.19
CA PRO A 437 -26.33 -9.35 2.26
C PRO A 437 -27.14 -10.06 1.18
N ALA A 438 -26.70 -9.93 -0.07
CA ALA A 438 -27.10 -10.77 -1.20
C ALA A 438 -25.89 -11.54 -1.71
N ILE A 439 -26.12 -12.55 -2.53
CA ILE A 439 -25.05 -13.17 -3.31
C ILE A 439 -24.89 -12.38 -4.60
N GLY A 440 -23.75 -11.76 -4.76
CA GLY A 440 -23.40 -11.05 -5.97
C GLY A 440 -22.58 -11.91 -6.92
N PHE A 441 -22.87 -11.82 -8.20
CA PHE A 441 -22.07 -12.36 -9.31
C PHE A 441 -21.85 -11.27 -10.36
N HIS A 442 -20.60 -11.02 -10.71
CA HIS A 442 -20.20 -9.98 -11.65
C HIS A 442 -19.25 -10.55 -12.71
N LEU A 443 -19.49 -10.26 -13.98
CA LEU A 443 -18.58 -10.53 -15.09
C LEU A 443 -18.34 -9.30 -15.97
N TYR A 444 -17.13 -9.17 -16.49
CA TYR A 444 -16.72 -8.17 -17.47
C TYR A 444 -16.48 -8.79 -18.85
N PHE A 445 -16.81 -8.05 -19.90
CA PHE A 445 -16.71 -8.48 -21.30
C PHE A 445 -15.85 -7.52 -22.12
N ALA A 446 -15.04 -8.04 -23.04
CA ALA A 446 -14.17 -7.24 -23.91
C ALA A 446 -14.90 -6.54 -25.06
N ASN A 447 -16.12 -6.95 -25.41
CA ASN A 447 -16.93 -6.35 -26.47
C ASN A 447 -18.36 -6.92 -26.46
N SER A 448 -19.21 -6.38 -27.34
CA SER A 448 -20.61 -6.80 -27.50
C SER A 448 -20.81 -8.18 -28.12
N ARG A 449 -19.76 -8.93 -28.54
CA ARG A 449 -19.93 -10.30 -29.09
C ARG A 449 -20.49 -11.27 -28.05
N SER A 450 -20.45 -10.93 -26.77
CA SER A 450 -21.10 -11.68 -25.69
C SER A 450 -22.62 -11.59 -25.69
N ALA A 451 -23.23 -10.64 -26.44
CA ALA A 451 -24.65 -10.36 -26.37
C ALA A 451 -25.55 -11.59 -26.65
N PRO A 452 -25.28 -12.44 -27.65
CA PRO A 452 -26.14 -13.60 -27.88
C PRO A 452 -26.15 -14.61 -26.72
N ALA A 453 -24.97 -14.93 -26.17
CA ALA A 453 -24.84 -15.81 -25.02
C ALA A 453 -25.46 -15.21 -23.75
N LEU A 454 -25.38 -13.88 -23.59
CA LEU A 454 -26.12 -13.18 -22.54
C LEU A 454 -27.63 -13.30 -22.73
N GLY A 455 -28.13 -13.25 -23.97
CA GLY A 455 -29.55 -13.46 -24.26
C GLY A 455 -30.04 -14.85 -23.82
N GLU A 456 -29.22 -15.89 -24.05
CA GLU A 456 -29.50 -17.25 -23.56
C GLU A 456 -29.49 -17.33 -22.03
N LEU A 457 -28.49 -16.73 -21.37
CA LEU A 457 -28.45 -16.67 -19.91
C LEU A 457 -29.65 -15.91 -19.34
N VAL A 458 -30.06 -14.79 -19.95
CA VAL A 458 -31.21 -14.02 -19.47
C VAL A 458 -32.52 -14.82 -19.60
N GLU A 459 -32.68 -15.61 -20.66
CA GLU A 459 -33.83 -16.52 -20.79
C GLU A 459 -33.83 -17.62 -19.72
N GLN A 460 -32.66 -18.21 -19.44
CA GLN A 460 -32.49 -19.15 -18.34
C GLN A 460 -32.85 -18.51 -17.00
N LEU A 461 -32.32 -17.31 -16.71
CA LEU A 461 -32.60 -16.57 -15.47
C LEU A 461 -34.07 -16.19 -15.34
N ALA A 462 -34.76 -15.85 -16.44
CA ALA A 462 -36.19 -15.57 -16.43
C ALA A 462 -37.04 -16.78 -16.06
N THR A 463 -36.53 -17.98 -16.34
CA THR A 463 -37.16 -19.25 -15.94
C THR A 463 -36.85 -19.59 -14.49
N GLU A 464 -35.58 -19.42 -14.07
CA GLU A 464 -35.11 -19.80 -12.73
C GLU A 464 -35.52 -18.82 -11.63
N PHE A 465 -35.59 -17.52 -11.97
CA PHE A 465 -35.86 -16.42 -11.06
C PHE A 465 -36.92 -15.47 -11.66
N PRO A 466 -38.18 -15.93 -11.86
CA PRO A 466 -39.21 -15.12 -12.50
C PRO A 466 -39.48 -13.81 -11.77
N ASP A 467 -39.36 -13.81 -10.43
CA ASP A 467 -39.55 -12.61 -9.59
C ASP A 467 -38.54 -11.51 -9.90
N MET A 468 -37.32 -11.87 -10.33
CA MET A 468 -36.28 -10.91 -10.73
C MET A 468 -36.74 -9.99 -11.85
N PHE A 469 -37.67 -10.44 -12.70
CA PHE A 469 -38.16 -9.72 -13.89
C PHE A 469 -39.46 -8.97 -13.62
N ALA A 470 -39.94 -8.91 -12.37
CA ALA A 470 -41.19 -8.25 -12.01
C ALA A 470 -41.14 -6.72 -12.23
N PHE A 471 -40.00 -6.09 -12.00
CA PHE A 471 -39.79 -4.64 -12.17
C PHE A 471 -38.62 -4.35 -13.10
N TRP A 472 -38.74 -3.29 -13.89
CA TRP A 472 -37.73 -2.79 -14.79
C TRP A 472 -37.37 -1.34 -14.46
N VAL A 473 -36.08 -1.00 -14.54
CA VAL A 473 -35.57 0.36 -14.31
C VAL A 473 -35.25 1.04 -15.65
N PRO A 474 -35.89 2.19 -15.95
CA PRO A 474 -35.55 2.99 -17.14
C PRO A 474 -34.13 3.54 -17.13
N GLN A 475 -33.52 3.65 -18.33
CA GLN A 475 -32.15 4.19 -18.54
C GLN A 475 -31.95 5.60 -17.93
N ASP A 476 -33.04 6.36 -17.72
CA ASP A 476 -32.99 7.73 -17.20
C ASP A 476 -32.96 7.83 -15.66
N GLY A 477 -32.65 6.74 -14.94
CA GLY A 477 -32.63 6.73 -13.48
C GLY A 477 -34.01 6.96 -12.84
N LEU A 478 -35.07 6.70 -13.59
CA LEU A 478 -36.45 6.77 -13.12
C LEU A 478 -36.74 5.63 -12.11
N PRO A 479 -37.77 5.78 -11.26
CA PRO A 479 -38.15 4.73 -10.31
C PRO A 479 -38.44 3.40 -11.04
N PRO A 480 -38.12 2.25 -10.43
CA PRO A 480 -38.51 0.95 -10.96
C PRO A 480 -40.02 0.91 -11.24
N ARG A 481 -40.40 0.37 -12.39
CA ARG A 481 -41.81 0.21 -12.82
C ARG A 481 -42.11 -1.26 -13.02
N LYS A 482 -43.37 -1.67 -12.87
CA LYS A 482 -43.79 -3.02 -13.26
C LYS A 482 -43.36 -3.29 -14.71
N THR A 483 -42.74 -4.44 -14.93
CA THR A 483 -42.23 -4.82 -16.24
C THR A 483 -43.38 -4.94 -17.24
N PRO A 484 -43.36 -4.20 -18.37
CA PRO A 484 -44.39 -4.33 -19.39
C PRO A 484 -44.45 -5.76 -19.94
N LYS A 485 -45.68 -6.25 -20.22
CA LYS A 485 -45.88 -7.57 -20.80
C LYS A 485 -45.07 -7.72 -22.10
N GLY A 486 -44.33 -8.81 -22.22
CA GLY A 486 -43.48 -9.10 -23.39
C GLY A 486 -42.14 -8.39 -23.42
N ARG A 487 -41.83 -7.51 -22.45
CA ARG A 487 -40.54 -6.83 -22.41
C ARG A 487 -39.33 -7.78 -22.23
N PRO A 488 -39.34 -8.75 -21.30
CA PRO A 488 -38.21 -9.69 -21.18
C PRO A 488 -37.92 -10.43 -22.47
N ALA A 489 -38.96 -10.92 -23.15
CA ALA A 489 -38.82 -11.59 -24.46
C ALA A 489 -38.23 -10.67 -25.53
N ARG A 490 -38.61 -9.38 -25.54
CA ARG A 490 -38.04 -8.38 -26.45
C ARG A 490 -36.56 -8.12 -26.16
N ASP A 491 -36.19 -7.96 -24.89
CA ASP A 491 -34.82 -7.68 -24.47
C ASP A 491 -33.91 -8.90 -24.73
N ILE A 492 -34.39 -10.12 -24.47
CA ILE A 492 -33.74 -11.39 -24.85
C ILE A 492 -33.55 -11.47 -26.37
N SER A 493 -34.58 -11.17 -27.16
CA SER A 493 -34.49 -11.16 -28.62
C SER A 493 -33.47 -10.13 -29.12
N ALA A 494 -33.40 -8.96 -28.48
CA ALA A 494 -32.44 -7.91 -28.83
C ALA A 494 -30.99 -8.33 -28.55
N LEU A 495 -30.74 -8.98 -27.41
CA LEU A 495 -29.45 -9.58 -27.05
C LEU A 495 -29.03 -10.66 -28.05
N ARG A 496 -29.92 -11.61 -28.35
CA ARG A 496 -29.70 -12.71 -29.31
C ARG A 496 -29.36 -12.21 -30.72
N LYS A 497 -30.05 -11.17 -31.18
CA LYS A 497 -29.81 -10.54 -32.49
C LYS A 497 -28.58 -9.63 -32.51
N ASN A 498 -27.86 -9.51 -31.39
CA ASN A 498 -26.72 -8.61 -31.20
C ASN A 498 -27.01 -7.18 -31.69
N LYS A 499 -28.22 -6.65 -31.42
CA LYS A 499 -28.55 -5.26 -31.75
C LYS A 499 -27.84 -4.22 -30.86
N ALA A 500 -26.91 -4.67 -30.01
CA ALA A 500 -26.21 -3.90 -28.99
C ALA A 500 -25.12 -2.95 -29.54
N THR A 501 -25.09 -2.66 -30.85
CA THR A 501 -24.09 -1.77 -31.46
C THR A 501 -24.14 -0.31 -30.97
N TYR A 502 -25.10 0.09 -30.14
CA TYR A 502 -25.32 1.48 -29.68
C TYR A 502 -25.34 1.70 -28.16
N GLY A 503 -24.89 0.76 -27.34
CA GLY A 503 -25.06 0.86 -25.89
C GLY A 503 -26.38 0.24 -25.49
N PHE A 504 -26.33 -0.85 -24.73
CA PHE A 504 -27.50 -1.64 -24.37
C PHE A 504 -27.49 -1.84 -22.86
N GLU A 505 -28.56 -1.37 -22.19
CA GLU A 505 -28.70 -1.44 -20.74
C GLU A 505 -30.01 -2.15 -20.38
N ILE A 506 -29.90 -3.25 -19.62
CA ILE A 506 -31.04 -3.95 -19.02
C ILE A 506 -30.90 -3.82 -17.50
N HIS A 507 -31.99 -3.48 -16.83
CA HIS A 507 -32.04 -3.48 -15.38
C HIS A 507 -33.40 -4.00 -14.89
N TYR A 508 -33.38 -5.15 -14.22
CA TYR A 508 -34.54 -5.80 -13.61
C TYR A 508 -34.37 -5.99 -12.08
N ASP A 509 -35.48 -5.93 -11.33
CA ASP A 509 -35.55 -6.09 -9.87
C ASP A 509 -36.86 -6.79 -9.43
N ALA A 510 -36.89 -7.33 -8.21
CA ALA A 510 -38.06 -7.99 -7.61
C ALA A 510 -39.07 -7.00 -6.98
N GLU A 511 -40.31 -7.46 -6.75
CA GLU A 511 -41.40 -6.63 -6.16
C GLU A 511 -41.13 -6.26 -4.70
N GLY A 512 -41.36 -4.98 -4.36
CA GLY A 512 -41.27 -4.49 -3.00
C GLY A 512 -39.88 -3.99 -2.64
N ALA A 513 -39.78 -2.71 -2.35
CA ALA A 513 -38.62 -1.98 -1.82
C ALA A 513 -37.98 -2.56 -0.53
N SER A 514 -38.38 -3.74 -0.08
CA SER A 514 -37.72 -4.51 0.97
C SER A 514 -36.70 -5.47 0.34
N ALA A 515 -35.47 -4.99 0.18
CA ALA A 515 -34.28 -5.79 -0.14
C ALA A 515 -34.27 -6.40 -1.54
N CYS A 516 -33.40 -5.91 -2.43
CA CYS A 516 -33.06 -6.56 -3.70
C CYS A 516 -32.42 -7.94 -3.44
N GLN A 517 -33.23 -8.96 -3.18
CA GLN A 517 -32.79 -10.35 -3.09
C GLN A 517 -32.38 -10.87 -4.48
N GLN A 518 -32.93 -10.30 -5.54
CA GLN A 518 -32.74 -10.71 -6.92
C GLN A 518 -32.63 -9.49 -7.82
N ARG A 519 -31.56 -9.38 -8.60
CA ARG A 519 -31.36 -8.27 -9.55
C ARG A 519 -30.61 -8.76 -10.77
N LEU A 520 -30.98 -8.26 -11.94
CA LEU A 520 -30.18 -8.36 -13.16
C LEU A 520 -29.83 -6.96 -13.65
N PHE A 521 -28.54 -6.72 -13.90
CA PHE A 521 -28.05 -5.55 -14.59
C PHE A 521 -27.07 -5.97 -15.69
N ILE A 522 -27.28 -5.48 -16.90
CA ILE A 522 -26.41 -5.72 -18.05
C ILE A 522 -26.15 -4.38 -18.72
N GLU A 523 -24.88 -4.05 -18.94
CA GLU A 523 -24.46 -2.91 -19.75
C GLU A 523 -23.49 -3.41 -20.83
N LEU A 524 -23.80 -3.18 -22.11
CA LEU A 524 -22.95 -3.58 -23.24
C LEU A 524 -22.72 -2.41 -24.19
N SER A 525 -21.49 -2.25 -24.65
CA SER A 525 -21.06 -1.27 -25.64
C SER A 525 -20.15 -1.93 -26.68
N LYS A 526 -19.76 -1.18 -27.73
CA LYS A 526 -18.75 -1.65 -28.70
C LYS A 526 -17.41 -1.94 -28.04
N GLN A 527 -17.07 -1.20 -26.99
CA GLN A 527 -15.79 -1.32 -26.31
C GLN A 527 -15.80 -2.45 -25.30
N GLY A 528 -16.95 -2.86 -24.76
CA GLY A 528 -17.03 -3.90 -23.74
C GLY A 528 -18.30 -3.79 -22.92
N GLY A 529 -18.36 -4.48 -21.79
CA GLY A 529 -19.53 -4.39 -20.93
C GLY A 529 -19.42 -5.16 -19.63
N GLU A 530 -20.51 -5.17 -18.87
CA GLU A 530 -20.62 -5.88 -17.62
C GLU A 530 -21.99 -6.54 -17.42
N LEU A 531 -21.97 -7.62 -16.64
CA LEU A 531 -23.12 -8.32 -16.10
C LEU A 531 -23.01 -8.27 -14.59
N THR A 532 -24.06 -7.82 -13.92
CA THR A 532 -24.23 -7.92 -12.47
C THR A 532 -25.52 -8.67 -12.17
N LEU A 533 -25.39 -9.74 -11.40
CA LEU A 533 -26.49 -10.59 -10.94
C LEU A 533 -26.48 -10.62 -9.42
N HIS A 534 -27.60 -10.27 -8.79
CA HIS A 534 -27.82 -10.53 -7.38
C HIS A 534 -28.75 -11.74 -7.26
N LEU A 535 -28.35 -12.69 -6.43
CA LEU A 535 -29.04 -13.95 -6.19
C LEU A 535 -29.54 -14.02 -4.74
N PRO A 536 -30.60 -14.81 -4.48
CA PRO A 536 -31.17 -14.95 -3.15
C PRO A 536 -30.12 -15.45 -2.14
N LEU A 537 -30.07 -14.81 -0.97
CA LEU A 537 -29.13 -15.16 0.09
C LEU A 537 -29.23 -16.64 0.53
N LYS A 538 -30.44 -17.21 0.53
CA LYS A 538 -30.70 -18.62 0.86
C LYS A 538 -29.89 -19.61 0.02
N LEU A 539 -29.44 -19.23 -1.18
CA LEU A 539 -28.58 -20.10 -1.98
C LEU A 539 -27.18 -20.31 -1.33
N ALA A 540 -26.78 -19.42 -0.41
CA ALA A 540 -25.54 -19.55 0.35
C ALA A 540 -25.57 -20.71 1.37
N ASP A 541 -26.75 -21.25 1.69
CA ASP A 541 -26.88 -22.42 2.56
C ASP A 541 -26.34 -23.70 1.90
N GLU A 542 -26.28 -23.71 0.55
CA GLU A 542 -25.69 -24.78 -0.25
C GLU A 542 -24.53 -24.24 -1.10
N PRO A 543 -23.39 -23.88 -0.48
CA PRO A 543 -22.35 -23.09 -1.14
C PRO A 543 -21.67 -23.82 -2.30
N ASP A 544 -21.61 -25.15 -2.27
CA ASP A 544 -21.09 -25.95 -3.39
C ASP A 544 -22.06 -25.93 -4.60
N ALA A 545 -23.36 -26.09 -4.35
CA ALA A 545 -24.39 -26.01 -5.40
C ALA A 545 -24.49 -24.60 -5.99
N LEU A 546 -24.36 -23.57 -5.15
CA LEU A 546 -24.28 -22.19 -5.59
C LEU A 546 -23.00 -21.96 -6.42
N ALA A 547 -21.83 -22.44 -5.99
CA ALA A 547 -20.59 -22.33 -6.77
C ALA A 547 -20.77 -22.92 -8.17
N GLU A 548 -21.22 -24.18 -8.25
CA GLU A 548 -21.46 -24.86 -9.52
C GLU A 548 -22.46 -24.12 -10.41
N ARG A 549 -23.50 -23.52 -9.81
CA ARG A 549 -24.48 -22.71 -10.54
C ARG A 549 -23.83 -21.48 -11.19
N VAL A 550 -23.10 -20.67 -10.42
CA VAL A 550 -22.46 -19.46 -10.97
C VAL A 550 -21.34 -19.80 -11.96
N ILE A 551 -20.60 -20.88 -11.69
CA ILE A 551 -19.61 -21.42 -12.63
C ILE A 551 -20.28 -21.90 -13.92
N GLY A 552 -21.45 -22.53 -13.83
CA GLY A 552 -22.28 -22.90 -14.96
C GLY A 552 -22.64 -21.71 -15.83
N TYR A 553 -23.06 -20.59 -15.23
CA TYR A 553 -23.31 -19.35 -15.97
C TYR A 553 -22.05 -18.81 -16.65
N ALA A 554 -20.91 -18.83 -15.96
CA ALA A 554 -19.65 -18.35 -16.54
C ALA A 554 -19.17 -19.22 -17.71
N ARG A 555 -19.41 -20.54 -17.69
CA ARG A 555 -19.03 -21.47 -18.78
C ARG A 555 -19.69 -21.13 -20.11
N THR A 556 -20.90 -20.56 -20.09
CA THR A 556 -21.63 -20.20 -21.32
C THR A 556 -21.21 -18.84 -21.87
N LEU A 557 -20.48 -18.02 -21.10
CA LEU A 557 -20.19 -16.63 -21.45
C LEU A 557 -18.71 -16.41 -21.86
N PRO A 558 -18.44 -15.59 -22.89
CA PRO A 558 -17.09 -15.17 -23.24
C PRO A 558 -16.65 -13.95 -22.40
N PHE A 559 -16.38 -14.16 -21.12
CA PHE A 559 -15.93 -13.13 -20.18
C PHE A 559 -14.40 -12.93 -20.17
N VAL A 560 -13.96 -11.77 -19.69
CA VAL A 560 -12.53 -11.43 -19.49
C VAL A 560 -12.13 -11.64 -18.04
N SER A 561 -12.97 -11.17 -17.12
CA SER A 561 -12.76 -11.32 -15.67
C SER A 561 -14.07 -11.20 -14.92
N GLY A 562 -14.06 -11.50 -13.63
CA GLY A 562 -15.22 -11.29 -12.78
C GLY A 562 -15.03 -11.84 -11.37
N SER A 563 -16.09 -11.78 -10.58
CA SER A 563 -16.09 -12.21 -9.18
C SER A 563 -17.48 -12.62 -8.70
N ALA A 564 -17.54 -13.54 -7.74
CA ALA A 564 -18.74 -13.80 -6.94
C ALA A 564 -18.45 -13.82 -5.44
N GLY A 565 -19.40 -13.32 -4.64
CA GLY A 565 -19.25 -13.15 -3.19
C GLY A 565 -20.50 -12.57 -2.54
N PHE A 566 -20.40 -12.19 -1.26
CA PHE A 566 -21.44 -11.38 -0.64
C PHE A 566 -21.38 -9.93 -1.16
N THR A 567 -22.55 -9.32 -1.32
CA THR A 567 -22.69 -7.91 -1.70
C THR A 567 -23.78 -7.26 -0.84
N LEU A 568 -23.70 -5.94 -0.59
CA LEU A 568 -24.82 -5.20 0.00
C LEU A 568 -25.65 -4.56 -1.09
N SER A 569 -26.97 -4.60 -0.94
CA SER A 569 -27.85 -3.80 -1.77
C SER A 569 -28.31 -2.57 -1.01
N SER A 570 -27.84 -1.39 -1.42
CA SER A 570 -28.39 -0.13 -0.92
C SER A 570 -29.64 0.24 -1.71
N TYR A 571 -30.78 0.37 -1.03
CA TYR A 571 -32.01 0.91 -1.61
C TYR A 571 -32.44 2.18 -0.89
N HIS A 572 -32.71 3.25 -1.64
CA HIS A 572 -33.34 4.46 -1.11
C HIS A 572 -34.77 4.55 -1.60
N ARG A 573 -35.73 4.60 -0.67
CA ARG A 573 -37.14 4.84 -0.99
C ARG A 573 -37.36 6.35 -1.13
N GLY A 574 -37.31 6.88 -2.35
CA GLY A 574 -37.67 8.28 -2.62
C GLY A 574 -37.17 8.80 -3.97
N SER A 575 -38.01 9.58 -4.65
CA SER A 575 -37.65 10.34 -5.85
C SER A 575 -36.55 11.35 -5.51
N ARG A 576 -35.38 11.24 -6.17
CA ARG A 576 -34.22 12.13 -6.04
C ARG A 576 -33.74 12.31 -4.60
N VAL A 577 -32.74 11.52 -4.24
CA VAL A 577 -31.93 11.76 -3.04
C VAL A 577 -31.35 13.17 -3.17
N SER A 578 -31.63 14.05 -2.20
CA SER A 578 -30.95 15.34 -2.14
C SER A 578 -29.43 15.08 -2.05
N SER A 579 -28.59 15.96 -2.58
CA SER A 579 -27.12 15.80 -2.46
C SER A 579 -26.67 15.58 -1.01
N THR A 580 -27.43 16.11 -0.06
CA THR A 580 -27.24 15.98 1.39
C THR A 580 -27.53 14.57 1.91
N ASP A 581 -28.68 13.99 1.55
CA ASP A 581 -29.07 12.62 1.96
C ASP A 581 -28.12 11.57 1.37
N ALA A 582 -27.65 11.78 0.13
CA ALA A 582 -26.65 10.94 -0.50
C ALA A 582 -25.31 11.05 0.24
N GLY A 583 -24.97 12.25 0.74
CA GLY A 583 -23.80 12.49 1.57
C GLY A 583 -23.82 11.72 2.89
N GLU A 584 -24.97 11.64 3.54
CA GLU A 584 -25.13 10.92 4.82
C GLU A 584 -25.10 9.40 4.62
N ALA A 585 -25.80 8.88 3.61
CA ALA A 585 -25.69 7.48 3.21
C ALA A 585 -24.24 7.09 2.88
N ARG A 586 -23.50 7.97 2.18
CA ARG A 586 -22.08 7.80 1.90
C ARG A 586 -21.22 7.79 3.16
N ARG A 587 -21.49 8.66 4.14
CA ARG A 587 -20.76 8.69 5.42
C ARG A 587 -20.97 7.41 6.21
N GLU A 588 -22.20 6.93 6.32
CA GLU A 588 -22.51 5.68 7.02
C GLU A 588 -21.95 4.45 6.29
N LEU A 589 -22.06 4.39 4.95
CA LEU A 589 -21.38 3.36 4.17
C LEU A 589 -19.87 3.41 4.41
N ARG A 590 -19.24 4.58 4.38
CA ARG A 590 -17.81 4.76 4.72
C ARG A 590 -17.47 4.38 6.16
N ARG A 591 -18.43 4.44 7.10
CA ARG A 591 -18.26 3.99 8.49
C ARG A 591 -18.40 2.47 8.65
N LEU A 592 -19.23 1.83 7.84
CA LEU A 592 -19.47 0.38 7.86
C LEU A 592 -18.47 -0.42 7.01
N LEU A 593 -18.01 0.17 5.90
CA LEU A 593 -17.02 -0.41 4.97
C LEU A 593 -15.67 -0.81 5.60
N PRO A 594 -15.17 -0.16 6.67
CA PRO A 594 -14.00 -0.61 7.42
C PRO A 594 -14.27 -1.86 8.27
N THR A 595 -15.53 -2.10 8.66
CA THR A 595 -15.90 -3.24 9.50
C THR A 595 -16.10 -4.52 8.70
N TYR A 596 -16.35 -4.44 7.40
CA TYR A 596 -16.61 -5.60 6.54
C TYR A 596 -15.92 -5.45 5.17
N LEU A 597 -15.13 -6.44 4.73
CA LEU A 597 -14.69 -6.47 3.33
C LEU A 597 -15.86 -6.85 2.44
N GLY A 598 -16.02 -6.11 1.34
CA GLY A 598 -16.95 -6.48 0.27
C GLY A 598 -18.33 -5.96 0.25
N LEU A 599 -18.58 -4.92 1.03
CA LEU A 599 -19.81 -4.20 0.84
C LEU A 599 -19.67 -3.37 -0.44
N THR A 600 -20.42 -3.74 -1.48
CA THR A 600 -20.68 -2.82 -2.59
C THR A 600 -21.96 -2.06 -2.29
N ALA A 601 -22.09 -0.84 -2.80
CA ALA A 601 -23.38 -0.19 -2.92
C ALA A 601 -23.75 -0.22 -4.41
N SER A 602 -25.00 -0.51 -4.73
CA SER A 602 -25.54 -0.38 -6.08
C SER A 602 -25.33 1.06 -6.58
N GLN A 603 -24.30 1.28 -7.39
CA GLN A 603 -23.90 2.63 -7.84
C GLN A 603 -24.99 3.34 -8.65
N SER A 604 -25.84 2.58 -9.34
CA SER A 604 -26.89 3.08 -10.24
C SER A 604 -27.96 3.94 -9.55
N HIS A 605 -28.09 3.91 -8.22
CA HIS A 605 -29.16 4.62 -7.51
C HIS A 605 -28.69 5.82 -6.67
N LEU A 606 -27.38 5.99 -6.51
CA LEU A 606 -26.80 7.16 -5.83
C LEU A 606 -26.33 8.26 -6.79
N GLY A 607 -26.56 8.10 -8.10
CA GLY A 607 -26.32 9.12 -9.12
C GLY A 607 -24.88 9.66 -9.17
N SER A 608 -23.89 8.90 -8.69
CA SER A 608 -22.53 9.41 -8.53
C SER A 608 -21.48 8.32 -8.59
N ARG A 609 -20.41 8.58 -9.35
CA ARG A 609 -19.14 7.83 -9.42
C ARG A 609 -18.35 8.01 -8.11
N VAL A 610 -18.90 7.59 -6.97
CA VAL A 610 -18.37 7.92 -5.63
C VAL A 610 -17.06 7.20 -5.30
N LEU A 611 -16.77 6.08 -5.95
CA LEU A 611 -15.53 5.32 -5.72
C LEU A 611 -14.99 4.83 -7.07
N PRO A 612 -13.66 4.94 -7.34
CA PRO A 612 -13.10 4.54 -8.63
C PRO A 612 -13.14 3.03 -8.91
N THR A 613 -13.51 2.19 -7.93
CA THR A 613 -13.32 0.75 -8.08
C THR A 613 -14.15 -0.02 -7.06
N ILE A 614 -15.12 -0.78 -7.54
CA ILE A 614 -15.97 -1.64 -6.70
C ILE A 614 -15.13 -2.86 -6.28
N LEU A 615 -14.95 -3.09 -4.98
CA LEU A 615 -14.23 -4.25 -4.46
C LEU A 615 -15.24 -5.33 -4.04
N TRP A 616 -15.26 -6.44 -4.77
CA TRP A 616 -16.03 -7.64 -4.43
C TRP A 616 -15.04 -8.65 -3.84
N PRO A 617 -15.09 -9.00 -2.54
CA PRO A 617 -14.35 -10.13 -2.00
C PRO A 617 -14.89 -11.34 -2.70
N SER A 618 -14.01 -11.94 -3.47
CA SER A 618 -14.37 -13.00 -4.36
C SER A 618 -14.11 -14.31 -3.64
N TRP A 619 -15.17 -14.97 -3.19
CA TRP A 619 -15.08 -16.40 -2.92
C TRP A 619 -14.71 -17.11 -4.24
N LEU A 620 -15.26 -16.63 -5.37
CA LEU A 620 -14.91 -17.07 -6.72
C LEU A 620 -14.33 -15.91 -7.53
N THR A 621 -13.08 -16.03 -7.98
CA THR A 621 -12.47 -15.14 -8.96
C THR A 621 -12.55 -15.76 -10.34
N PHE A 622 -13.14 -15.08 -11.31
CA PHE A 622 -13.27 -15.55 -12.69
C PHE A 622 -12.17 -14.93 -13.55
N LEU A 623 -11.39 -15.75 -14.25
CA LEU A 623 -10.32 -15.34 -15.14
C LEU A 623 -10.61 -15.87 -16.53
N GLY A 624 -10.88 -14.97 -17.48
CA GLY A 624 -11.15 -15.34 -18.86
C GLY A 624 -9.90 -15.85 -19.57
N ALA A 625 -10.11 -16.50 -20.72
CA ALA A 625 -9.03 -17.09 -21.52
C ALA A 625 -7.85 -16.15 -21.84
N PRO A 626 -8.03 -14.84 -22.12
CA PRO A 626 -6.91 -13.93 -22.32
C PRO A 626 -6.00 -13.83 -21.09
N LEU A 627 -6.57 -13.74 -19.89
CA LEU A 627 -5.82 -13.62 -18.64
C LEU A 627 -5.16 -14.94 -18.25
N THR A 628 -5.85 -16.07 -18.40
CA THR A 628 -5.25 -17.37 -18.06
C THR A 628 -4.10 -17.74 -18.99
N LYS A 629 -4.18 -17.38 -20.28
CA LYS A 629 -3.08 -17.52 -21.24
C LYS A 629 -1.84 -16.72 -20.81
N GLN A 630 -2.01 -15.48 -20.33
CA GLN A 630 -0.92 -14.65 -19.83
C GLN A 630 -0.33 -15.18 -18.51
N LEU A 631 -1.19 -15.63 -17.60
CA LEU A 631 -0.77 -16.18 -16.31
C LEU A 631 -0.02 -17.51 -16.47
N GLY A 632 -0.41 -18.33 -17.45
CA GLY A 632 0.25 -19.58 -17.78
C GLY A 632 0.13 -20.67 -16.69
N PRO A 633 0.44 -21.93 -17.01
CA PRO A 633 0.14 -23.09 -16.16
C PRO A 633 0.86 -23.07 -14.80
N ARG A 634 1.99 -22.35 -14.70
CA ARG A 634 2.72 -22.20 -13.42
C ARG A 634 1.94 -21.41 -12.38
N PHE A 635 1.03 -20.52 -12.79
CA PHE A 635 0.24 -19.70 -11.87
C PHE A 635 -0.66 -20.55 -10.96
N ALA A 636 -1.15 -21.70 -11.44
CA ALA A 636 -1.94 -22.64 -10.65
C ALA A 636 -1.23 -23.07 -9.35
N LYS A 637 0.11 -23.11 -9.35
CA LYS A 637 0.91 -23.44 -8.16
C LYS A 637 1.06 -22.28 -7.18
N VAL A 638 0.95 -21.03 -7.67
CA VAL A 638 1.15 -19.79 -6.89
C VAL A 638 -0.10 -19.41 -6.10
N VAL A 639 -1.28 -19.82 -6.58
CA VAL A 639 -2.57 -19.47 -5.95
C VAL A 639 -3.00 -20.43 -4.83
N SER A 640 -2.16 -21.40 -4.44
CA SER A 640 -2.39 -22.22 -3.25
C SER A 640 -2.55 -21.32 -2.02
N PRO A 641 -3.67 -21.40 -1.27
CA PRO A 641 -4.56 -22.57 -1.12
C PRO A 641 -5.85 -22.60 -1.96
N CYS A 642 -6.04 -21.72 -2.95
CA CYS A 642 -7.28 -21.68 -3.74
C CYS A 642 -7.46 -22.96 -4.58
N GLN A 643 -8.71 -23.44 -4.66
CA GLN A 643 -9.09 -24.48 -5.62
C GLN A 643 -9.22 -23.86 -7.01
N LEU A 644 -8.41 -24.31 -7.97
CA LEU A 644 -8.53 -23.93 -9.37
C LEU A 644 -9.51 -24.85 -10.10
N ILE A 645 -10.47 -24.26 -10.80
CA ILE A 645 -11.47 -24.96 -11.62
C ILE A 645 -11.27 -24.53 -13.06
N ASP A 646 -10.95 -25.49 -13.93
CA ASP A 646 -10.74 -25.23 -15.35
C ASP A 646 -12.08 -25.16 -16.09
N LEU A 647 -12.30 -24.07 -16.84
CA LEU A 647 -13.46 -23.89 -17.72
C LEU A 647 -13.11 -24.19 -19.18
N GLY A 648 -11.95 -24.81 -19.45
CA GLY A 648 -11.45 -25.11 -20.78
C GLY A 648 -11.17 -23.82 -21.57
N PRO A 649 -11.73 -23.64 -22.77
CA PRO A 649 -11.44 -22.48 -23.61
C PRO A 649 -11.97 -21.16 -23.04
N ARG A 650 -12.73 -21.20 -21.93
CA ARG A 650 -13.26 -19.99 -21.27
C ARG A 650 -12.32 -19.42 -20.21
N GLY A 651 -11.35 -20.19 -19.73
CA GLY A 651 -10.39 -19.75 -18.70
C GLY A 651 -10.56 -20.51 -17.38
N TRP A 652 -10.34 -19.84 -16.25
CA TRP A 652 -10.26 -20.47 -14.92
C TRP A 652 -11.20 -19.78 -13.93
N VAL A 653 -11.62 -20.54 -12.93
CA VAL A 653 -12.21 -20.00 -11.70
C VAL A 653 -11.32 -20.37 -10.54
N LEU A 654 -10.98 -19.37 -9.73
CA LEU A 654 -10.25 -19.57 -8.48
C LEU A 654 -11.25 -19.48 -7.35
N ARG A 655 -11.44 -20.60 -6.66
CA ARG A 655 -12.27 -20.69 -5.48
C ARG A 655 -11.40 -20.59 -4.25
N ALA A 656 -11.45 -19.44 -3.60
CA ALA A 656 -10.61 -19.15 -2.42
C ALA A 656 -11.11 -19.81 -1.14
N SER A 657 -12.42 -20.08 -1.07
CA SER A 657 -13.07 -20.67 0.09
C SER A 657 -14.25 -21.55 -0.34
N ARG A 658 -14.65 -22.47 0.54
CA ARG A 658 -15.83 -23.32 0.27
C ARG A 658 -17.12 -22.50 0.26
N ALA A 659 -17.27 -21.51 1.13
CA ALA A 659 -18.45 -20.66 1.18
C ALA A 659 -18.06 -19.18 0.99
N PRO A 660 -18.98 -18.33 0.49
CA PRO A 660 -18.80 -16.89 0.60
C PRO A 660 -18.56 -16.53 2.07
N ALA A 661 -17.55 -15.71 2.34
CA ALA A 661 -17.22 -15.26 3.69
C ALA A 661 -17.65 -13.79 3.86
N LEU A 662 -18.28 -13.48 5.00
CA LEU A 662 -18.41 -12.13 5.52
C LEU A 662 -17.36 -11.96 6.60
N SER A 663 -16.22 -11.38 6.26
CA SER A 663 -15.14 -11.13 7.22
C SER A 663 -14.88 -9.63 7.43
N ALA A 664 -14.25 -9.32 8.57
CA ALA A 664 -13.79 -7.98 8.88
C ALA A 664 -12.62 -7.56 7.98
N ALA A 665 -12.43 -6.25 7.78
CA ALA A 665 -11.50 -5.75 6.77
C ALA A 665 -10.00 -5.95 7.01
N SER A 666 -9.67 -6.50 8.16
CA SER A 666 -8.32 -6.92 8.54
C SER A 666 -7.92 -8.30 8.01
N ASP A 667 -8.83 -9.07 7.40
CA ASP A 667 -8.56 -10.45 6.98
C ASP A 667 -8.27 -10.57 5.47
N ALA A 668 -7.02 -10.33 5.06
CA ALA A 668 -6.59 -10.40 3.66
C ALA A 668 -6.91 -11.73 2.93
N PRO A 669 -6.81 -12.91 3.56
CA PRO A 669 -7.32 -14.18 3.01
C PRO A 669 -8.78 -14.13 2.54
N ALA A 670 -9.63 -13.31 3.15
CA ALA A 670 -11.03 -13.21 2.78
C ALA A 670 -11.31 -12.38 1.51
N LEU A 671 -10.30 -11.67 0.98
CA LEU A 671 -10.36 -11.10 -0.37
C LEU A 671 -10.22 -12.16 -1.48
N GLY A 672 -9.92 -13.40 -1.09
CA GLY A 672 -9.72 -14.53 -1.97
C GLY A 672 -8.49 -14.40 -2.86
N ALA A 673 -8.55 -14.98 -4.06
CA ALA A 673 -7.39 -15.09 -4.94
C ALA A 673 -6.98 -13.76 -5.61
N LEU A 674 -7.83 -12.72 -5.53
CA LEU A 674 -7.67 -11.47 -6.27
C LEU A 674 -6.32 -10.78 -6.05
N ALA A 675 -5.82 -10.73 -4.81
CA ALA A 675 -4.54 -10.07 -4.52
C ALA A 675 -3.34 -10.83 -5.13
N HIS A 676 -3.40 -12.16 -5.15
CA HIS A 676 -2.37 -13.01 -5.75
C HIS A 676 -2.41 -12.90 -7.29
N VAL A 677 -3.60 -12.92 -7.89
CA VAL A 677 -3.82 -12.66 -9.32
C VAL A 677 -3.25 -11.30 -9.70
N ALA A 678 -3.59 -10.25 -8.94
CA ALA A 678 -3.11 -8.89 -9.19
C ALA A 678 -1.59 -8.82 -9.23
N ARG A 679 -0.93 -9.36 -8.20
CA ARG A 679 0.53 -9.34 -8.07
C ARG A 679 1.21 -10.06 -9.23
N GLU A 680 0.69 -11.20 -9.65
CA GLU A 680 1.26 -11.98 -10.75
C GLU A 680 1.00 -11.33 -12.12
N LEU A 681 -0.18 -10.75 -12.33
CA LEU A 681 -0.44 -9.95 -13.53
C LEU A 681 0.49 -8.73 -13.60
N SER A 682 0.69 -7.99 -12.51
CA SER A 682 1.61 -6.84 -12.48
C SER A 682 3.07 -7.21 -12.74
N ARG A 683 3.49 -8.45 -12.46
CA ARG A 683 4.84 -8.95 -12.79
C ARG A 683 4.99 -9.30 -14.27
N LYS A 684 3.91 -9.70 -14.93
CA LYS A 684 3.92 -10.27 -16.28
C LYS A 684 3.44 -9.28 -17.35
N LEU A 685 2.62 -8.32 -16.96
CA LEU A 685 2.16 -7.26 -17.85
C LEU A 685 3.23 -6.17 -17.93
N PRO A 686 3.57 -5.70 -19.14
CA PRO A 686 4.41 -4.51 -19.27
C PRO A 686 3.70 -3.31 -18.63
N ALA A 687 4.47 -2.29 -18.22
CA ALA A 687 3.94 -1.08 -17.61
C ALA A 687 2.74 -0.55 -18.43
N VAL A 688 1.71 -0.08 -17.71
CA VAL A 688 0.30 0.19 -18.08
C VAL A 688 0.05 0.99 -19.39
N GLY A 689 1.07 1.40 -20.13
CA GLY A 689 0.95 2.12 -21.42
C GLY A 689 1.10 1.29 -22.71
N SER A 690 1.22 -0.04 -22.67
CA SER A 690 1.58 -0.85 -23.87
C SER A 690 0.65 -2.02 -24.21
N SER A 691 -0.43 -2.24 -23.45
CA SER A 691 -1.44 -3.27 -23.75
C SER A 691 -2.55 -2.69 -24.62
N GLU A 692 -2.78 -3.24 -25.81
CA GLU A 692 -3.88 -2.84 -26.72
C GLU A 692 -5.29 -3.18 -26.18
N ASP A 693 -5.39 -3.95 -25.08
CA ASP A 693 -6.68 -4.30 -24.48
C ASP A 693 -6.97 -3.41 -23.24
N PRO A 694 -7.77 -2.33 -23.38
CA PRO A 694 -8.13 -1.46 -22.27
C PRO A 694 -8.89 -2.18 -21.14
N PHE A 695 -9.45 -3.37 -21.38
CA PHE A 695 -10.12 -4.17 -20.36
C PHE A 695 -9.14 -4.98 -19.52
N ILE A 696 -8.04 -5.47 -20.11
CA ILE A 696 -6.95 -6.08 -19.35
C ILE A 696 -6.26 -5.02 -18.50
N VAL A 697 -6.04 -3.81 -19.05
CA VAL A 697 -5.53 -2.67 -18.30
C VAL A 697 -6.49 -2.31 -17.17
N SER A 698 -7.79 -2.16 -17.44
CA SER A 698 -8.76 -1.86 -16.40
C SER A 698 -8.87 -2.99 -15.37
N ALA A 699 -8.84 -4.26 -15.75
CA ALA A 699 -8.82 -5.38 -14.82
C ALA A 699 -7.54 -5.39 -13.97
N ALA A 700 -6.37 -5.11 -14.57
CA ALA A 700 -5.10 -5.00 -13.88
C ALA A 700 -5.05 -3.79 -12.95
N GLU A 701 -5.54 -2.62 -13.37
CA GLU A 701 -5.70 -1.42 -12.55
C GLU A 701 -6.70 -1.64 -11.42
N ARG A 702 -7.78 -2.38 -11.65
CA ARG A 702 -8.74 -2.78 -10.60
C ARG A 702 -8.11 -3.73 -9.59
N CYS A 703 -7.36 -4.71 -10.07
CA CYS A 703 -6.55 -5.64 -9.28
C CYS A 703 -5.43 -4.94 -8.51
N GLU A 704 -4.78 -3.93 -9.10
CA GLU A 704 -3.72 -3.13 -8.48
C GLU A 704 -4.32 -2.13 -7.50
N ALA A 705 -5.47 -1.52 -7.80
CA ALA A 705 -6.24 -0.71 -6.86
C ALA A 705 -6.71 -1.56 -5.68
N LEU A 706 -7.09 -2.82 -5.88
CA LEU A 706 -7.36 -3.80 -4.82
C LEU A 706 -6.11 -4.09 -3.98
N GLY A 707 -4.96 -4.33 -4.62
CA GLY A 707 -3.68 -4.51 -3.92
C GLY A 707 -3.28 -3.28 -3.13
N ARG A 708 -3.48 -2.08 -3.70
CA ARG A 708 -3.24 -0.78 -3.08
C ARG A 708 -4.26 -0.47 -1.99
N LEU A 709 -5.54 -0.85 -2.10
CA LEU A 709 -6.54 -0.66 -1.06
C LEU A 709 -6.36 -1.65 0.09
N ALA A 710 -5.99 -2.90 -0.19
CA ALA A 710 -5.58 -3.85 0.84
C ALA A 710 -4.33 -3.33 1.57
N ALA A 711 -3.33 -2.85 0.82
CA ALA A 711 -2.13 -2.25 1.39
C ALA A 711 -2.41 -0.91 2.12
N SER A 712 -3.24 -0.04 1.55
CA SER A 712 -3.55 1.30 2.08
C SER A 712 -4.58 1.26 3.20
N ARG A 713 -5.45 0.24 3.29
CA ARG A 713 -6.34 0.02 4.45
C ARG A 713 -5.63 -0.71 5.58
N ALA A 714 -4.67 -1.58 5.27
CA ALA A 714 -3.65 -1.94 6.25
C ALA A 714 -2.84 -0.71 6.71
N THR A 715 -2.82 0.38 5.93
CA THR A 715 -2.18 1.65 6.27
C THR A 715 -3.14 2.70 6.89
N SER A 716 -4.46 2.68 6.62
CA SER A 716 -5.41 3.69 7.12
C SER A 716 -6.10 3.28 8.41
N VAL A 717 -6.26 1.97 8.66
CA VAL A 717 -6.47 1.46 10.03
C VAL A 717 -5.22 1.72 10.90
N ALA A 718 -4.08 2.08 10.30
CA ALA A 718 -2.89 2.56 11.00
C ALA A 718 -2.78 4.11 11.05
N ILE A 719 -3.80 4.86 10.63
CA ILE A 719 -3.87 6.34 10.71
C ILE A 719 -5.08 6.80 11.56
N ASP A 720 -6.20 6.06 11.60
CA ASP A 720 -7.38 6.37 12.43
C ASP A 720 -7.57 5.44 13.67
N ALA A 721 -6.66 4.48 13.90
CA ALA A 721 -6.54 3.70 15.14
C ALA A 721 -5.07 3.65 15.58
#